data_AF-A0A5E4I5E8-F1
#
_entry.id   AF-A0A5E4I5E8-F1
#
_cell.length_a   1.000
_cell.length_b   1.000
_cell.length_c   1.000
_cell.angle_alpha   90.00
_cell.angle_beta   90.00
_cell.angle_gamma   90.00
#
_symmetry.space_group_name_H-M   'P 1'
#
loop_
_entity.id
_entity.type
_entity.pdbx_description
1 polymer ?
#
loop_
_entity_poly.entity_id
_entity_poly.type
_entity_poly.pdbx_seq_one_letter_code
_entity_poly.pdbx_strand_id
1 'polypeptide(L)'
;MNAFKLRKGAFFSLDALVAVSIMLIAYALVIGISPAKTYPTSEYQQMHYLSDDAIQVFSNTKFSSINATIRDEIMSNNPEITNDDLNKSLVDIVGLLWGLDRAGYAANITRDFFNPLLLGMNYSLKITEYGTNTTIYSSTGNPSLQEKRRMHTSAFRMVSGYREKSPRTGFVARAYVTGATKKTQSYAYFGGYEGNGNITKIVALPSIYDTISETYIELDTPSNFTLYINGMYSGYYTANDTRPMYAKNWTVPAAYYSNFTKGSNNVTLAFSDINSAYVGGGFIRIKYNTSLMDTSDVKLNPDGNVTERYYFPGIDGIINIYSSFYVPGALRSLGIQLHYLSNYTVYLIIGNASVYQNSSNSSQAIYLNNTYLSSILNYSVFGTTMPLRFGTKNVSGMSDGSDVVLNTDLSGSMSTCDVNASTAGCSGTLHYRIDIAKQSDSDFVNTILGNPGQKAGLISYSSSTISSETVNLTDNNATLVNMINTYSAGGCTCISCGIQSATDMLASTLNITVLVANRSLWYYNDSFISGDPPLDLQGRDWTNINYSIGYGWATGNAHFGNASQLPFTTAVLQGAGTQNLADAYASSNNPATNYGSNTQLLVYGDGSKRTYIKFDLSWLPARQAINSAGLYLYESGAQVGDNVSVFHVNDTAWAGQAESTINWNNQPCGTNFDNGASCNLTAESKVQVNSQYAWFGWNVTQMVNRSYTKGDLNASMALNLSGSAGGKESFRSKEYWDPTKRPYLNITYQDIGTPVNPASNSIFFRKNFTISDMALAKKGILKIKSADAADVYLNGVLVFSDSTTSHNATYWNSISIINGRYFVKGDNIVAVKLYNKRGAPWFDLSLTALNDSRNKAMVIMTDGEANTLINSTSGCDTLVSVASNDSISRACSAYENYGIVSNTVGFGADAKNVTLIAIANCSHGAYYSSNNADELESIYRDIANSIIKYSTEAMYITGDISMAKLYTDSFIEYNYTPAADLTYGNITLTLESSTFGNSSGNSSVESPKNGSYYIYPGMDVIDAKATSYSSDYWTTMLQVKSDSDPGWSTVFNLSTFGTGYSTLGDPYTVNIPVPLIKPGQTNYARINTASNTTEPKGGSPDDKVIYSVRVRGSVEYNGTFSNLTAAQDDAKRRLNDTLGSIGITMDSVNTGTMDVGKIPWMWGPAIITLEVWKS
;
A
#
# COMPACT_ATOMS: atom_id res chain seq x y z
N MET A 1 -15.28 -20.32 135.10
CA MET A 1 -15.44 -21.52 134.25
C MET A 1 -14.57 -21.35 133.00
N ASN A 2 -13.49 -22.14 132.94
CA ASN A 2 -12.74 -22.74 131.81
C ASN A 2 -12.68 -22.06 130.43
N ALA A 3 -11.61 -22.07 129.62
CA ALA A 3 -10.18 -22.39 129.69
C ALA A 3 -9.63 -22.07 128.25
N PHE A 4 -8.72 -21.10 128.08
CA PHE A 4 -7.30 -21.23 127.69
C PHE A 4 -6.90 -21.82 126.28
N LYS A 5 -6.26 -20.93 125.49
CA LYS A 5 -4.99 -21.05 124.72
C LYS A 5 -4.90 -21.49 123.22
N LEU A 6 -4.45 -20.49 122.43
CA LEU A 6 -3.27 -20.42 121.50
C LEU A 6 -3.21 -21.21 120.17
N ARG A 7 -3.06 -20.46 119.05
CA ARG A 7 -2.05 -20.54 117.94
C ARG A 7 -2.68 -19.95 116.64
N LYS A 8 -2.07 -19.10 115.79
CA LYS A 8 -0.68 -18.67 115.49
C LYS A 8 -0.71 -17.33 114.70
N GLY A 9 0.16 -16.40 115.07
CA GLY A 9 0.70 -15.36 114.17
C GLY A 9 2.04 -15.80 113.59
N ALA A 10 2.33 -15.44 112.33
CA ALA A 10 3.63 -15.71 111.68
C ALA A 10 4.02 -14.79 110.48
N PHE A 11 3.22 -13.81 110.03
CA PHE A 11 3.59 -13.00 108.84
C PHE A 11 3.82 -11.49 109.08
N PHE A 12 3.50 -10.95 110.25
CA PHE A 12 3.59 -9.50 110.53
C PHE A 12 4.95 -9.01 111.08
N SER A 13 5.96 -9.88 111.21
CA SER A 13 7.24 -9.55 111.87
C SER A 13 8.45 -9.44 110.94
N LEU A 14 8.33 -9.69 109.63
CA LEU A 14 9.43 -9.56 108.68
C LEU A 14 9.56 -8.12 108.14
N ASP A 15 8.44 -7.49 107.79
CA ASP A 15 8.42 -6.13 107.20
C ASP A 15 8.87 -5.05 108.19
N ALA A 16 8.58 -5.22 109.48
CA ALA A 16 9.05 -4.32 110.53
C ALA A 16 10.58 -4.37 110.70
N LEU A 17 11.21 -5.52 110.44
CA LEU A 17 12.65 -5.73 110.62
C LEU A 17 13.45 -5.16 109.44
N VAL A 18 12.88 -5.23 108.22
CA VAL A 18 13.40 -4.56 107.02
C VAL A 18 13.29 -3.03 107.14
N ALA A 19 12.16 -2.52 107.64
CA ALA A 19 11.96 -1.09 107.85
C ALA A 19 12.94 -0.49 108.89
N VAL A 20 13.18 -1.20 110.00
CA VAL A 20 14.11 -0.74 111.05
C VAL A 20 15.58 -0.79 110.58
N SER A 21 15.95 -1.77 109.76
CA SER A 21 17.31 -1.85 109.21
C SER A 21 17.58 -0.76 108.18
N ILE A 22 16.60 -0.40 107.34
CA ILE A 22 16.70 0.76 106.43
C ILE A 22 16.81 2.07 107.21
N MET A 23 16.05 2.25 108.30
CA MET A 23 16.15 3.46 109.13
C MET A 23 17.47 3.57 109.88
N LEU A 24 18.07 2.46 110.35
CA LEU A 24 19.36 2.48 111.03
C LEU A 24 20.53 2.80 110.08
N ILE A 25 20.46 2.36 108.82
CA ILE A 25 21.43 2.72 107.78
C ILE A 25 21.31 4.22 107.44
N ALA A 26 20.07 4.73 107.32
CA ALA A 26 19.83 6.16 107.10
C ALA A 26 20.31 7.03 108.28
N TYR A 27 20.15 6.55 109.52
CA TYR A 27 20.61 7.25 110.72
C TYR A 27 22.15 7.25 110.85
N ALA A 28 22.82 6.18 110.43
CA ALA A 28 24.29 6.10 110.40
C ALA A 28 24.93 7.04 109.35
N LEU A 29 24.24 7.32 108.23
CA LEU A 29 24.67 8.27 107.21
C LEU A 29 24.56 9.75 107.67
N VAL A 30 23.70 10.05 108.63
CA VAL A 30 23.41 11.43 109.07
C VAL A 30 24.32 11.90 110.22
N ILE A 31 25.01 11.00 110.94
CA ILE A 31 25.83 11.35 112.13
C ILE A 31 27.31 11.61 111.78
N GLY A 32 27.73 11.37 110.55
CA GLY A 32 29.06 11.76 110.04
C GLY A 32 29.14 13.22 109.61
N ILE A 33 28.79 14.19 110.47
CA ILE A 33 28.89 15.62 110.16
C ILE A 33 30.25 16.18 110.60
N SER A 34 30.94 16.89 109.70
CA SER A 34 31.60 18.17 109.98
C SER A 34 31.87 18.94 108.67
N PRO A 35 31.91 20.29 108.71
CA PRO A 35 31.34 21.15 107.67
C PRO A 35 32.29 21.34 106.48
N ALA A 36 31.79 21.11 105.27
CA ALA A 36 32.50 21.50 104.05
C ALA A 36 31.97 22.84 103.55
N LYS A 37 32.90 23.79 103.45
CA LYS A 37 32.75 25.10 102.80
C LYS A 37 31.95 24.97 101.49
N THR A 38 30.92 25.80 101.32
CA THR A 38 30.18 25.93 100.06
C THR A 38 31.10 26.51 98.98
N TYR A 39 31.41 25.70 97.98
CA TYR A 39 32.03 26.13 96.73
C TYR A 39 30.93 26.59 95.75
N PRO A 40 31.17 27.62 94.91
CA PRO A 40 30.16 28.16 93.98
C PRO A 40 29.59 27.15 92.97
N THR A 41 30.21 25.97 92.82
CA THR A 41 29.75 24.89 91.93
C THR A 41 28.53 24.12 92.44
N SER A 42 28.31 24.03 93.77
CA SER A 42 27.13 23.32 94.33
C SER A 42 25.84 24.12 94.20
N GLU A 43 25.90 25.45 94.31
CA GLU A 43 24.71 26.31 94.20
C GLU A 43 24.25 26.44 92.74
N TYR A 44 25.18 26.50 91.78
CA TYR A 44 24.87 26.43 90.35
C TYR A 44 24.19 25.10 89.96
N GLN A 45 24.71 23.96 90.45
CA GLN A 45 24.12 22.64 90.16
C GLN A 45 22.70 22.52 90.74
N GLN A 46 22.48 22.97 91.97
CA GLN A 46 21.14 23.00 92.57
C GLN A 46 20.17 23.90 91.80
N MET A 47 20.62 25.08 91.33
CA MET A 47 19.79 25.94 90.49
C MET A 47 19.49 25.31 89.13
N HIS A 48 20.45 24.60 88.53
CA HIS A 48 20.24 23.92 87.26
C HIS A 48 19.24 22.78 87.38
N TYR A 49 19.36 21.93 88.41
CA TYR A 49 18.39 20.87 88.68
C TYR A 49 17.01 21.44 88.97
N LEU A 50 16.92 22.51 89.76
CA LEU A 50 15.64 23.17 90.03
C LEU A 50 15.02 23.77 88.75
N SER A 51 15.83 24.33 87.85
CA SER A 51 15.36 24.80 86.55
C SER A 51 14.93 23.66 85.63
N ASP A 52 15.66 22.54 85.59
CA ASP A 52 15.33 21.38 84.74
C ASP A 52 14.10 20.63 85.26
N ASP A 53 13.99 20.44 86.57
CA ASP A 53 12.82 19.87 87.23
C ASP A 53 11.60 20.78 87.01
N ALA A 54 11.74 22.09 87.18
CA ALA A 54 10.64 23.03 86.97
C ALA A 54 10.12 22.99 85.53
N ILE A 55 11.01 23.02 84.52
CA ILE A 55 10.59 22.93 83.11
C ILE A 55 10.08 21.51 82.76
N GLN A 56 10.58 20.46 83.43
CA GLN A 56 10.07 19.09 83.27
C GLN A 56 8.65 18.94 83.81
N VAL A 57 8.38 19.44 85.02
CA VAL A 57 7.04 19.43 85.59
C VAL A 57 6.13 20.30 84.73
N PHE A 58 6.58 21.45 84.23
CA PHE A 58 5.81 22.28 83.30
C PHE A 58 5.45 21.53 82.00
N SER A 59 6.38 20.74 81.47
CA SER A 59 6.18 19.91 80.26
C SER A 59 5.25 18.71 80.47
N ASN A 60 5.07 18.27 81.71
CA ASN A 60 4.25 17.10 82.03
C ASN A 60 2.91 17.48 82.69
N THR A 61 2.78 18.72 83.17
CA THR A 61 1.56 19.24 83.77
C THR A 61 0.53 19.50 82.67
N LYS A 62 -0.67 18.94 82.83
CA LYS A 62 -1.75 19.10 81.85
C LYS A 62 -2.49 20.41 82.03
N PHE A 63 -3.01 20.98 80.95
CA PHE A 63 -3.84 22.19 81.00
C PHE A 63 -5.08 22.02 81.88
N SER A 64 -5.65 20.82 81.95
CA SER A 64 -6.77 20.49 82.84
C SER A 64 -6.47 20.68 84.33
N SER A 65 -5.19 20.64 84.72
CA SER A 65 -4.75 20.65 86.12
C SER A 65 -4.48 22.05 86.70
N ILE A 66 -4.54 23.10 85.89
CA ILE A 66 -4.46 24.48 86.39
C ILE A 66 -5.79 24.91 87.01
N ASN A 67 -5.77 26.01 87.77
CA ASN A 67 -6.95 26.59 88.40
C ASN A 67 -8.10 26.72 87.37
N ALA A 68 -9.25 26.11 87.69
CA ALA A 68 -10.41 26.07 86.81
C ALA A 68 -10.87 27.47 86.36
N THR A 69 -10.82 28.47 87.25
CA THR A 69 -11.20 29.85 86.91
C THR A 69 -10.28 30.45 85.83
N ILE A 70 -8.96 30.26 85.98
CA ILE A 70 -7.96 30.77 85.02
C ILE A 70 -8.06 30.00 83.70
N ARG A 71 -8.23 28.68 83.77
CA ARG A 71 -8.40 27.81 82.62
C ARG A 71 -9.63 28.21 81.80
N ASP A 72 -10.77 28.40 82.47
CA ASP A 72 -12.03 28.75 81.82
C ASP A 72 -11.99 30.19 81.27
N GLU A 73 -11.27 31.11 81.93
CA GLU A 73 -10.98 32.45 81.40
C GLU A 73 -10.12 32.39 80.13
N ILE A 74 -9.09 31.54 80.10
CA ILE A 74 -8.25 31.34 78.93
C ILE A 74 -9.04 30.73 77.78
N MET A 75 -9.86 29.71 78.06
CA MET A 75 -10.68 29.05 77.03
C MET A 75 -11.82 29.93 76.51
N SER A 76 -12.41 30.80 77.34
CA SER A 76 -13.47 31.72 76.91
C SER A 76 -12.95 32.89 76.08
N ASN A 77 -11.75 33.40 76.38
CA ASN A 77 -11.12 34.50 75.64
C ASN A 77 -10.30 34.04 74.42
N ASN A 78 -10.02 32.73 74.29
CA ASN A 78 -9.24 32.17 73.19
C ASN A 78 -9.99 30.95 72.62
N PRO A 79 -10.97 31.17 71.71
CA PRO A 79 -11.83 30.11 71.17
C PRO A 79 -11.07 29.02 70.40
N GLU A 80 -9.81 29.26 70.02
CA GLU A 80 -8.90 28.31 69.39
C GLU A 80 -8.36 27.23 70.38
N ILE A 81 -8.55 27.43 71.69
CA ILE A 81 -8.27 26.45 72.74
C ILE A 81 -9.56 25.69 73.05
N THR A 82 -9.63 24.43 72.62
CA THR A 82 -10.84 23.62 72.77
C THR A 82 -10.72 22.66 73.94
N ASN A 83 -11.82 21.95 74.25
CA ASN A 83 -11.81 20.89 75.25
C ASN A 83 -10.78 19.77 74.93
N ASP A 84 -10.40 19.59 73.65
CA ASP A 84 -9.38 18.62 73.26
C ASP A 84 -7.98 19.01 73.78
N ASP A 85 -7.75 20.31 74.01
CA ASP A 85 -6.48 20.84 74.50
C ASP A 85 -6.30 20.70 76.02
N LEU A 86 -7.35 20.32 76.75
CA LEU A 86 -7.30 20.08 78.20
C LEU A 86 -6.27 19.02 78.61
N ASN A 87 -6.00 18.05 77.73
CA ASN A 87 -5.05 16.98 78.00
C ASN A 87 -3.61 17.31 77.58
N LYS A 88 -3.36 18.45 76.94
CA LYS A 88 -2.03 18.87 76.52
C LYS A 88 -1.20 19.42 77.67
N SER A 89 0.13 19.40 77.50
CA SER A 89 1.04 19.98 78.48
C SER A 89 0.89 21.50 78.57
N LEU A 90 1.31 22.11 79.68
CA LEU A 90 1.36 23.57 79.79
C LEU A 90 2.37 24.20 78.83
N VAL A 91 3.44 23.48 78.49
CA VAL A 91 4.39 23.87 77.44
C VAL A 91 3.69 23.97 76.08
N ASP A 92 2.83 23.01 75.73
CA ASP A 92 2.03 23.05 74.50
C ASP A 92 1.04 24.20 74.48
N ILE A 93 0.38 24.47 75.62
CA ILE A 93 -0.57 25.59 75.72
C ILE A 93 0.13 26.94 75.64
N VAL A 94 1.29 27.09 76.27
CA VAL A 94 2.10 28.31 76.16
C VAL A 94 2.63 28.49 74.73
N GLY A 95 3.10 27.43 74.08
CA GLY A 95 3.47 27.46 72.66
C GLY A 95 2.31 27.85 71.75
N LEU A 96 1.10 27.34 72.05
CA LEU A 96 -0.12 27.66 71.31
C LEU A 96 -0.57 29.12 71.51
N LEU A 97 -0.61 29.60 72.75
CA LEU A 97 -0.96 30.99 73.05
C LEU A 97 0.06 31.98 72.46
N TRP A 98 1.35 31.61 72.45
CA TRP A 98 2.38 32.38 71.77
C TRP A 98 2.17 32.42 70.25
N GLY A 99 1.92 31.27 69.61
CA GLY A 99 1.64 31.19 68.17
C GLY A 99 0.40 31.98 67.72
N LEU A 100 -0.60 32.12 68.60
CA LEU A 100 -1.83 32.88 68.36
C LEU A 100 -1.71 34.39 68.66
N ASP A 101 -0.52 34.90 68.98
CA ASP A 101 -0.30 36.30 69.39
C ASP A 101 -1.11 36.66 70.65
N ARG A 102 -1.09 35.75 71.65
CA ARG A 102 -1.79 35.87 72.94
C ARG A 102 -0.79 35.77 74.10
N ALA A 103 0.35 36.44 73.94
CA ALA A 103 1.47 36.39 74.87
C ALA A 103 1.09 36.77 76.32
N GLY A 104 0.08 37.62 76.53
CA GLY A 104 -0.40 37.97 77.87
C GLY A 104 -0.95 36.78 78.67
N TYR A 105 -1.70 35.88 78.03
CA TYR A 105 -2.21 34.67 78.69
C TYR A 105 -1.08 33.65 78.90
N ALA A 106 -0.18 33.50 77.91
CA ALA A 106 1.01 32.67 78.05
C ALA A 106 1.90 33.13 79.22
N ALA A 107 2.05 34.45 79.38
CA ALA A 107 2.77 35.08 80.47
C ALA A 107 2.11 34.82 81.83
N ASN A 108 0.78 34.89 81.91
CA ASN A 108 0.03 34.58 83.13
C ASN A 108 0.20 33.12 83.55
N ILE A 109 0.05 32.15 82.62
CA ILE A 109 0.30 30.72 82.91
C ILE A 109 1.74 30.53 83.41
N THR A 110 2.70 31.12 82.70
CA THR A 110 4.12 31.03 83.04
C THR A 110 4.38 31.59 84.44
N ARG A 111 3.83 32.78 84.74
CA ARG A 111 3.94 33.42 86.04
C ARG A 111 3.36 32.55 87.16
N ASP A 112 2.11 32.14 87.00
CA ASP A 112 1.36 31.47 88.07
C ASP A 112 1.90 30.07 88.36
N PHE A 113 2.48 29.41 87.35
CA PHE A 113 3.14 28.12 87.51
C PHE A 113 4.53 28.24 88.15
N PHE A 114 5.40 29.12 87.64
CA PHE A 114 6.81 29.16 88.07
C PHE A 114 7.04 30.00 89.33
N ASN A 115 6.22 31.03 89.63
CA ASN A 115 6.38 31.86 90.83
C ASN A 115 6.44 31.07 92.14
N PRO A 116 5.51 30.12 92.43
CA PRO A 116 5.58 29.34 93.67
C PRO A 116 6.73 28.32 93.68
N LEU A 117 7.18 27.86 92.50
CA LEU A 117 8.24 26.85 92.38
C LEU A 117 9.66 27.43 92.48
N LEU A 118 9.84 28.70 92.06
CA LEU A 118 11.13 29.38 91.99
C LEU A 118 11.23 30.53 93.01
N LEU A 119 10.65 30.35 94.20
CA LEU A 119 10.66 31.34 95.29
C LEU A 119 12.10 31.73 95.67
N GLY A 120 12.37 33.04 95.65
CA GLY A 120 13.70 33.59 95.94
C GLY A 120 14.68 33.58 94.77
N MET A 121 14.23 33.25 93.55
CA MET A 121 15.01 33.34 92.31
C MET A 121 14.27 34.18 91.27
N ASN A 122 15.03 34.75 90.33
CA ASN A 122 14.49 35.41 89.15
C ASN A 122 14.48 34.44 87.97
N TYR A 123 13.48 34.52 87.10
CA TYR A 123 13.36 33.63 85.96
C TYR A 123 12.75 34.31 84.74
N SER A 124 13.00 33.71 83.58
CA SER A 124 12.39 34.09 82.32
C SER A 124 12.12 32.86 81.47
N LEU A 125 10.93 32.79 80.88
CA LEU A 125 10.59 31.78 79.87
C LEU A 125 10.70 32.43 78.49
N LYS A 126 11.48 31.81 77.60
CA LYS A 126 11.72 32.26 76.23
C LYS A 126 11.34 31.16 75.25
N ILE A 127 10.86 31.55 74.07
CA ILE A 127 10.67 30.64 72.95
C ILE A 127 11.62 31.09 71.83
N THR A 128 12.44 30.15 71.35
CA THR A 128 13.40 30.36 70.28
C THR A 128 12.90 29.67 69.01
N GLU A 129 12.72 30.44 67.93
CA GLU A 129 12.36 29.94 66.60
C GLU A 129 13.29 30.56 65.55
N TYR A 130 13.94 29.75 64.70
CA TYR A 130 14.85 30.21 63.62
C TYR A 130 15.84 31.32 64.04
N GLY A 131 16.36 31.26 65.27
CA GLY A 131 17.32 32.24 65.80
C GLY A 131 16.71 33.50 66.41
N THR A 132 15.37 33.64 66.41
CA THR A 132 14.65 34.72 67.09
C THR A 132 14.23 34.27 68.49
N ASN A 133 14.52 35.09 69.51
CA ASN A 133 14.19 34.81 70.92
C ASN A 133 13.02 35.69 71.37
N THR A 134 11.84 35.11 71.55
CA THR A 134 10.67 35.80 72.12
C THR A 134 10.59 35.53 73.61
N THR A 135 10.64 36.58 74.44
CA THR A 135 10.44 36.44 75.89
C THR A 135 8.96 36.39 76.19
N ILE A 136 8.47 35.28 76.72
CA ILE A 136 7.06 35.08 77.09
C ILE A 136 6.77 35.76 78.43
N TYR A 137 7.66 35.57 79.40
CA TYR A 137 7.56 36.22 80.71
C TYR A 137 8.95 36.42 81.32
N SER A 138 9.09 37.47 82.13
CA SER A 138 10.26 37.70 82.97
C SER A 138 9.82 38.25 84.33
N SER A 139 10.33 37.68 85.41
CA SER A 139 10.01 38.10 86.77
C SER A 139 10.56 39.48 87.16
N THR A 140 11.45 40.07 86.35
CA THR A 140 12.18 41.31 86.68
C THR A 140 11.76 42.53 85.86
N GLY A 141 10.77 42.40 84.97
CA GLY A 141 10.17 43.51 84.20
C GLY A 141 11.10 44.26 83.22
N ASN A 142 12.43 44.09 83.30
CA ASN A 142 13.40 44.79 82.45
C ASN A 142 14.54 43.86 81.98
N PRO A 143 14.63 43.53 80.68
CA PRO A 143 15.68 42.66 80.13
C PRO A 143 17.11 43.19 80.31
N SER A 144 17.31 44.49 80.51
CA SER A 144 18.65 45.10 80.61
C SER A 144 19.33 44.92 81.97
N LEU A 145 18.65 44.41 83.00
CA LEU A 145 19.27 44.01 84.28
C LEU A 145 19.95 42.64 84.22
N GLN A 146 19.90 41.97 83.07
CA GLN A 146 20.47 40.64 82.83
C GLN A 146 22.02 40.60 82.76
N GLU A 147 22.72 41.74 82.71
CA GLU A 147 24.18 41.78 82.59
C GLU A 147 24.95 41.84 83.93
N LYS A 148 24.25 41.87 85.08
CA LYS A 148 24.89 41.77 86.43
C LYS A 148 24.49 40.49 87.17
N ARG A 149 24.65 39.32 86.54
CA ARG A 149 24.30 38.02 87.13
C ARG A 149 25.51 37.36 87.80
N ARG A 150 25.46 37.06 89.11
CA ARG A 150 26.50 36.27 89.80
C ARG A 150 26.42 34.77 89.48
N MET A 151 25.23 34.22 89.22
CA MET A 151 24.98 32.83 88.80
C MET A 151 23.73 32.74 87.90
N HIS A 152 23.83 32.07 86.74
CA HIS A 152 22.77 31.94 85.72
C HIS A 152 22.77 30.54 85.10
N THR A 153 21.60 29.90 85.00
CA THR A 153 21.43 28.60 84.35
C THR A 153 20.17 28.58 83.48
N SER A 154 20.09 27.62 82.57
CA SER A 154 18.93 27.44 81.70
C SER A 154 18.62 25.97 81.47
N ALA A 155 17.35 25.63 81.36
CA ALA A 155 16.86 24.33 80.91
C ALA A 155 15.87 24.53 79.76
N PHE A 156 15.87 23.62 78.78
CA PHE A 156 15.05 23.78 77.58
C PHE A 156 14.25 22.52 77.23
N ARG A 157 13.18 22.71 76.47
CA ARG A 157 12.33 21.66 75.91
C ARG A 157 11.99 22.01 74.46
N MET A 158 12.05 21.00 73.60
CA MET A 158 11.66 21.16 72.21
C MET A 158 10.16 20.95 72.07
N VAL A 159 9.49 21.86 71.38
CA VAL A 159 8.10 21.71 70.94
C VAL A 159 8.01 21.88 69.44
N SER A 160 7.17 21.08 68.80
CA SER A 160 6.93 21.14 67.36
C SER A 160 5.48 21.54 67.06
N GLY A 161 5.27 22.16 65.90
CA GLY A 161 3.93 22.53 65.43
C GLY A 161 3.42 23.92 65.83
N TYR A 162 4.27 24.79 66.37
CA TYR A 162 3.94 26.17 66.71
C TYR A 162 4.92 27.15 66.06
N ARG A 163 4.42 28.26 65.52
CA ARG A 163 5.19 29.33 64.86
C ARG A 163 4.53 30.67 65.16
N GLU A 164 5.33 31.72 65.30
CA GLU A 164 4.82 33.06 65.58
C GLU A 164 3.75 33.48 64.54
N LYS A 165 2.59 33.94 65.02
CA LYS A 165 1.46 34.46 64.21
C LYS A 165 0.92 33.49 63.14
N SER A 166 1.08 32.18 63.35
CA SER A 166 0.68 31.16 62.37
C SER A 166 -0.42 30.24 62.91
N PRO A 167 -1.42 29.85 62.08
CA PRO A 167 -2.51 28.98 62.51
C PRO A 167 -2.02 27.55 62.82
N ARG A 168 -2.65 26.88 63.79
CA ARG A 168 -2.31 25.52 64.27
C ARG A 168 -2.58 24.41 63.26
N THR A 169 -3.58 24.59 62.42
CA THR A 169 -3.96 23.60 61.41
C THR A 169 -4.15 24.25 60.06
N GLY A 170 -3.90 23.48 59.01
CA GLY A 170 -4.12 23.89 57.63
C GLY A 170 -5.10 22.95 56.92
N PHE A 171 -5.42 23.33 55.71
CA PHE A 171 -6.12 22.50 54.75
C PHE A 171 -5.10 21.95 53.77
N VAL A 172 -5.22 20.66 53.49
CA VAL A 172 -4.60 20.06 52.30
C VAL A 172 -5.74 19.66 51.38
N ALA A 173 -5.53 19.86 50.08
CA ALA A 173 -6.43 19.33 49.08
C ALA A 173 -5.61 18.57 48.05
N ARG A 174 -6.23 17.54 47.51
CA ARG A 174 -5.79 16.88 46.29
C ARG A 174 -6.86 17.08 45.23
N ALA A 175 -6.44 17.29 43.99
CA ALA A 175 -7.34 17.41 42.86
C ALA A 175 -7.20 16.17 41.99
N TYR A 176 -8.31 15.71 41.43
CA TYR A 176 -8.36 14.57 40.52
C TYR A 176 -9.43 14.82 39.47
N VAL A 177 -9.28 14.21 38.31
CA VAL A 177 -10.27 14.27 37.25
C VAL A 177 -11.46 13.38 37.68
N THR A 178 -12.64 13.97 37.88
CA THR A 178 -13.88 13.29 38.30
C THR A 178 -14.70 12.76 37.14
N GLY A 179 -14.50 13.36 35.97
CA GLY A 179 -15.08 13.04 34.69
C GLY A 179 -14.34 13.89 33.69
N ALA A 180 -14.43 13.60 32.42
CA ALA A 180 -13.84 14.49 31.45
C ALA A 180 -14.72 14.47 30.24
N THR A 181 -15.09 15.66 29.76
CA THR A 181 -15.55 15.92 28.39
C THR A 181 -14.40 15.55 27.44
N LYS A 182 -13.99 14.28 27.45
CA LYS A 182 -12.85 13.81 26.69
C LYS A 182 -13.27 13.83 25.25
N LYS A 183 -12.50 14.54 24.42
CA LYS A 183 -12.45 14.23 22.99
C LYS A 183 -11.73 12.89 22.85
N THR A 184 -12.48 11.80 22.99
CA THR A 184 -12.01 10.44 22.78
C THR A 184 -12.17 10.08 21.30
N GLN A 185 -11.43 9.08 20.84
CA GLN A 185 -11.40 8.70 19.43
C GLN A 185 -11.60 7.19 19.30
N SER A 186 -12.42 6.78 18.35
CA SER A 186 -12.54 5.38 17.91
C SER A 186 -12.06 5.25 16.47
N TYR A 187 -11.41 4.14 16.15
CA TYR A 187 -10.79 3.86 14.86
C TYR A 187 -11.34 2.56 14.28
N ALA A 188 -11.60 2.55 12.97
CA ALA A 188 -11.61 1.32 12.18
C ALA A 188 -10.50 1.39 11.14
N TYR A 189 -9.58 0.42 11.20
CA TYR A 189 -8.44 0.33 10.31
C TYR A 189 -8.76 -0.60 9.12
N PHE A 190 -8.24 -0.25 7.96
CA PHE A 190 -8.16 -1.13 6.79
C PHE A 190 -6.80 -1.83 6.79
N GLY A 191 -6.71 -3.01 6.16
CA GLY A 191 -5.46 -3.66 5.82
C GLY A 191 -4.69 -2.90 4.74
N GLY A 192 -3.50 -3.38 4.37
CA GLY A 192 -2.70 -2.79 3.30
C GLY A 192 -3.38 -2.92 1.93
N TYR A 193 -4.26 -3.91 1.75
CA TYR A 193 -5.21 -3.96 0.65
C TYR A 193 -6.50 -4.66 1.07
N GLU A 194 -7.66 -4.04 0.82
CA GLU A 194 -8.96 -4.65 1.02
C GLU A 194 -9.88 -4.39 -0.17
N GLY A 195 -10.41 -5.45 -0.79
CA GLY A 195 -11.59 -5.38 -1.64
C GLY A 195 -11.42 -5.79 -3.10
N ASN A 196 -12.50 -5.54 -3.81
CA ASN A 196 -12.81 -5.45 -5.25
C ASN A 196 -14.36 -5.51 -5.23
N GLY A 197 -14.96 -4.53 -4.55
CA GLY A 197 -16.37 -4.51 -4.16
C GLY A 197 -16.67 -3.50 -3.06
N ASN A 198 -17.92 -3.49 -2.59
CA ASN A 198 -18.33 -2.61 -1.49
C ASN A 198 -17.77 -3.14 -0.16
N ILE A 199 -17.13 -2.26 0.61
CA ILE A 199 -16.43 -2.63 1.84
C ILE A 199 -17.20 -2.10 3.04
N THR A 200 -17.45 -2.93 4.03
CA THR A 200 -18.10 -2.56 5.28
C THR A 200 -17.17 -2.84 6.46
N LYS A 201 -16.89 -1.80 7.26
CA LYS A 201 -16.13 -1.92 8.51
C LYS A 201 -17.04 -1.72 9.71
N ILE A 202 -16.73 -2.44 10.79
CA ILE A 202 -17.37 -2.22 12.09
C ILE A 202 -16.54 -1.19 12.86
N VAL A 203 -17.17 -0.10 13.29
CA VAL A 203 -16.60 0.86 14.25
C VAL A 203 -17.39 0.75 15.55
N ALA A 204 -16.72 0.45 16.66
CA ALA A 204 -17.35 0.42 17.98
C ALA A 204 -17.26 1.81 18.63
N LEU A 205 -18.41 2.39 18.97
CA LEU A 205 -18.52 3.55 19.83
C LEU A 205 -18.90 3.09 21.24
N PRO A 206 -18.46 3.80 22.30
CA PRO A 206 -18.77 3.41 23.66
C PRO A 206 -20.28 3.44 23.92
N SER A 207 -20.71 2.67 24.92
CA SER A 207 -22.11 2.65 25.35
C SER A 207 -22.60 3.98 25.92
N ILE A 208 -21.66 4.88 26.27
CA ILE A 208 -21.91 6.21 26.79
C ILE A 208 -20.99 7.20 26.07
N TYR A 209 -21.59 8.10 25.29
CA TYR A 209 -20.98 9.33 24.79
C TYR A 209 -22.10 10.38 24.63
N ASP A 210 -21.73 11.66 24.68
CA ASP A 210 -22.68 12.78 24.61
C ASP A 210 -22.93 13.20 23.17
N THR A 211 -21.86 13.54 22.44
CA THR A 211 -21.93 14.07 21.07
C THR A 211 -20.72 13.65 20.25
N ILE A 212 -20.91 13.45 18.94
CA ILE A 212 -19.82 13.30 17.98
C ILE A 212 -19.36 14.70 17.56
N SER A 213 -18.06 14.94 17.63
CA SER A 213 -17.43 16.22 17.31
C SER A 213 -16.81 16.25 15.91
N GLU A 214 -16.33 15.10 15.43
CA GLU A 214 -15.70 14.97 14.11
C GLU A 214 -15.78 13.51 13.66
N THR A 215 -15.99 13.29 12.37
CA THR A 215 -15.77 11.98 11.73
C THR A 215 -14.88 12.22 10.52
N TYR A 216 -13.71 11.57 10.52
CA TYR A 216 -12.63 11.78 9.58
C TYR A 216 -12.28 10.45 8.90
N ILE A 217 -12.09 10.48 7.59
CA ILE A 217 -11.78 9.33 6.76
C ILE A 217 -10.44 9.62 6.08
N GLU A 218 -9.49 8.71 6.20
CA GLU A 218 -8.19 8.80 5.55
C GLU A 218 -7.89 7.46 4.88
N LEU A 219 -7.83 7.42 3.55
CA LEU A 219 -7.72 6.18 2.77
C LEU A 219 -6.82 6.40 1.57
N ASP A 220 -6.04 5.38 1.20
CA ASP A 220 -5.57 5.24 -0.17
C ASP A 220 -6.60 4.45 -0.97
N THR A 221 -7.31 5.12 -1.88
CA THR A 221 -8.25 4.47 -2.80
C THR A 221 -8.20 5.18 -4.14
N PRO A 222 -8.28 4.44 -5.27
CA PRO A 222 -8.26 5.05 -6.60
C PRO A 222 -9.64 5.56 -7.06
N SER A 223 -10.72 5.27 -6.31
CA SER A 223 -12.09 5.50 -6.78
C SER A 223 -12.96 6.27 -5.80
N ASN A 224 -13.94 6.97 -6.37
CA ASN A 224 -14.98 7.66 -5.62
C ASN A 224 -15.90 6.65 -4.93
N PHE A 225 -16.44 7.03 -3.78
CA PHE A 225 -17.36 6.19 -3.02
C PHE A 225 -18.50 6.98 -2.40
N THR A 226 -19.63 6.29 -2.20
CA THR A 226 -20.74 6.77 -1.38
C THR A 226 -20.64 6.13 0.00
N LEU A 227 -20.74 6.95 1.05
CA LEU A 227 -20.68 6.47 2.43
C LEU A 227 -22.09 6.14 2.94
N TYR A 228 -22.23 4.98 3.57
CA TYR A 228 -23.41 4.62 4.35
C TYR A 228 -23.01 4.29 5.78
N ILE A 229 -23.72 4.85 6.75
CA ILE A 229 -23.54 4.57 8.19
C ILE A 229 -24.81 3.90 8.66
N ASN A 230 -24.70 2.67 9.17
CA ASN A 230 -25.83 1.82 9.56
C ASN A 230 -26.91 1.69 8.46
N GLY A 231 -26.47 1.64 7.20
CA GLY A 231 -27.36 1.57 6.01
C GLY A 231 -27.94 2.90 5.56
N MET A 232 -27.69 4.01 6.26
CA MET A 232 -28.18 5.34 5.93
C MET A 232 -27.17 6.15 5.12
N TYR A 233 -27.61 6.78 4.03
CA TYR A 233 -26.77 7.63 3.18
C TYR A 233 -26.09 8.74 3.99
N SER A 234 -24.78 8.88 3.81
CA SER A 234 -23.92 9.77 4.61
C SER A 234 -22.90 10.56 3.76
N GLY A 235 -23.22 10.77 2.48
CA GLY A 235 -22.47 11.62 1.54
C GLY A 235 -21.77 10.86 0.41
N TYR A 236 -21.33 11.61 -0.60
CA TYR A 236 -20.52 11.15 -1.73
C TYR A 236 -19.15 11.84 -1.69
N TYR A 237 -18.07 11.06 -1.85
CA TYR A 237 -16.69 11.52 -1.67
C TYR A 237 -15.86 11.18 -2.92
N THR A 238 -15.09 12.16 -3.40
CA THR A 238 -14.29 12.06 -4.61
C THR A 238 -12.81 11.84 -4.31
N ALA A 239 -12.20 10.87 -4.97
CA ALA A 239 -10.77 10.61 -4.99
C ALA A 239 -10.12 11.42 -6.15
N ASN A 240 -9.61 12.61 -5.84
CA ASN A 240 -9.02 13.52 -6.85
C ASN A 240 -7.55 13.23 -7.16
N ASP A 241 -6.90 12.39 -6.36
CA ASP A 241 -5.51 11.95 -6.54
C ASP A 241 -5.50 10.44 -6.76
N THR A 242 -4.87 9.98 -7.83
CA THR A 242 -4.78 8.56 -8.19
C THR A 242 -3.39 7.99 -7.96
N ARG A 243 -2.46 8.76 -7.38
CA ARG A 243 -1.12 8.27 -7.07
C ARG A 243 -1.21 7.18 -5.99
N PRO A 244 -0.53 6.03 -6.17
CA PRO A 244 -0.48 4.98 -5.16
C PRO A 244 0.40 5.41 -3.99
N MET A 245 0.11 4.89 -2.80
CA MET A 245 0.82 5.19 -1.53
C MET A 245 0.61 6.61 -1.01
N TYR A 246 -0.42 7.34 -1.47
CA TYR A 246 -0.76 8.66 -0.93
C TYR A 246 -2.16 8.62 -0.33
N ALA A 247 -2.26 9.08 0.91
CA ALA A 247 -3.52 9.08 1.64
C ALA A 247 -4.39 10.25 1.17
N LYS A 248 -5.64 9.95 0.80
CA LYS A 248 -6.68 10.96 0.60
C LYS A 248 -7.49 11.10 1.87
N ASN A 249 -7.95 12.31 2.17
CA ASN A 249 -8.71 12.57 3.38
C ASN A 249 -10.03 13.30 3.13
N TRP A 250 -11.02 12.99 3.97
CA TRP A 250 -12.34 13.59 3.94
C TRP A 250 -12.90 13.74 5.36
N THR A 251 -13.73 14.76 5.57
CA THR A 251 -14.48 14.93 6.82
C THR A 251 -15.97 14.73 6.53
N VAL A 252 -16.62 13.87 7.30
CA VAL A 252 -18.06 13.63 7.16
C VAL A 252 -18.84 14.83 7.74
N PRO A 253 -19.79 15.41 6.98
CA PRO A 253 -20.60 16.51 7.47
C PRO A 253 -21.36 16.18 8.76
N ALA A 254 -21.43 17.15 9.68
CA ALA A 254 -22.10 16.98 10.97
C ALA A 254 -23.58 16.59 10.87
N ALA A 255 -24.23 16.90 9.74
CA ALA A 255 -25.61 16.50 9.44
C ALA A 255 -25.81 14.97 9.43
N TYR A 256 -24.75 14.18 9.25
CA TYR A 256 -24.82 12.71 9.23
C TYR A 256 -24.43 12.06 10.57
N TYR A 257 -24.04 12.83 11.59
CA TYR A 257 -23.60 12.25 12.88
C TYR A 257 -24.72 11.51 13.62
N SER A 258 -25.98 11.85 13.37
CA SER A 258 -27.14 11.13 13.92
C SER A 258 -27.32 9.71 13.36
N ASN A 259 -26.63 9.35 12.27
CA ASN A 259 -26.66 7.99 11.72
C ASN A 259 -25.85 7.00 12.57
N PHE A 260 -24.94 7.50 13.40
CA PHE A 260 -24.22 6.68 14.38
C PHE A 260 -25.09 6.36 15.60
N THR A 261 -24.97 5.13 16.07
CA THR A 261 -25.57 4.63 17.30
C THR A 261 -24.48 4.30 18.33
N LYS A 262 -24.87 4.12 19.59
CA LYS A 262 -23.98 3.59 20.63
C LYS A 262 -23.66 2.12 20.35
N GLY A 263 -22.45 1.66 20.67
CA GLY A 263 -21.99 0.30 20.37
C GLY A 263 -21.46 0.15 18.93
N SER A 264 -21.64 -1.02 18.34
CA SER A 264 -21.13 -1.34 17.00
C SER A 264 -21.91 -0.61 15.90
N ASN A 265 -21.19 0.01 14.97
CA ASN A 265 -21.73 0.70 13.81
C ASN A 265 -21.13 0.11 12.53
N ASN A 266 -21.97 -0.14 11.53
CA ASN A 266 -21.51 -0.57 10.21
C ASN A 266 -21.26 0.67 9.34
N VAL A 267 -20.03 0.83 8.89
CA VAL A 267 -19.64 1.91 7.98
C VAL A 267 -19.28 1.29 6.63
N THR A 268 -20.11 1.55 5.62
CA THR A 268 -20.00 0.98 4.28
C THR A 268 -19.50 2.02 3.28
N LEU A 269 -18.41 1.68 2.58
CA LEU A 269 -17.91 2.37 1.40
C LEU A 269 -18.50 1.67 0.17
N ALA A 270 -19.42 2.34 -0.51
CA ALA A 270 -20.06 1.85 -1.72
C ALA A 270 -19.40 2.47 -2.96
N PHE A 271 -18.66 1.66 -3.71
CA PHE A 271 -17.95 2.06 -4.91
C PHE A 271 -18.83 1.88 -6.16
N SER A 272 -18.64 2.74 -7.15
CA SER A 272 -19.39 2.67 -8.42
C SER A 272 -18.74 1.77 -9.47
N ASP A 273 -17.43 1.55 -9.39
CA ASP A 273 -16.66 0.70 -10.30
C ASP A 273 -15.93 -0.39 -9.51
N ILE A 274 -16.28 -1.66 -9.77
CA ILE A 274 -15.77 -2.82 -9.05
C ILE A 274 -14.26 -3.06 -9.26
N ASN A 275 -13.72 -2.59 -10.39
CA ASN A 275 -12.31 -2.74 -10.74
C ASN A 275 -11.40 -1.83 -9.93
N SER A 276 -11.95 -0.74 -9.42
CA SER A 276 -11.25 0.24 -8.58
C SER A 276 -11.83 0.29 -7.16
N ALA A 277 -12.74 -0.63 -6.83
CA ALA A 277 -13.42 -0.74 -5.54
C ALA A 277 -12.56 -1.44 -4.47
N TYR A 278 -11.41 -0.83 -4.15
CA TYR A 278 -10.52 -1.31 -3.10
C TYR A 278 -9.95 -0.15 -2.27
N VAL A 279 -9.39 -0.50 -1.12
CA VAL A 279 -8.67 0.41 -0.21
C VAL A 279 -7.27 -0.15 0.02
N GLY A 280 -6.24 0.60 -0.34
CA GLY A 280 -4.81 0.28 -0.23
C GLY A 280 -4.16 0.74 1.09
N GLY A 281 -4.93 0.75 2.18
CA GLY A 281 -4.51 1.27 3.49
C GLY A 281 -5.33 2.49 3.95
N GLY A 282 -5.49 2.64 5.26
CA GLY A 282 -6.14 3.80 5.88
C GLY A 282 -7.01 3.49 7.09
N PHE A 283 -7.79 4.47 7.53
CA PHE A 283 -8.70 4.35 8.67
C PHE A 283 -9.89 5.32 8.62
N ILE A 284 -10.91 4.99 9.40
CA ILE A 284 -12.01 5.90 9.77
C ILE A 284 -11.85 6.23 11.25
N ARG A 285 -11.81 7.51 11.59
CA ARG A 285 -11.70 8.03 12.96
C ARG A 285 -12.94 8.82 13.34
N ILE A 286 -13.54 8.47 14.48
CA ILE A 286 -14.67 9.20 15.05
C ILE A 286 -14.23 9.83 16.36
N LYS A 287 -14.26 11.16 16.45
CA LYS A 287 -14.02 11.90 17.69
C LYS A 287 -15.34 12.22 18.37
N TYR A 288 -15.48 11.87 19.63
CA TYR A 288 -16.68 12.11 20.42
C TYR A 288 -16.35 12.63 21.81
N ASN A 289 -17.30 13.37 22.39
CA ASN A 289 -17.28 13.83 23.76
C ASN A 289 -17.98 12.80 24.65
N THR A 290 -17.42 12.49 25.80
CA THR A 290 -18.10 11.73 26.86
C THR A 290 -18.12 12.57 28.13
N SER A 291 -19.19 12.55 28.92
CA SER A 291 -19.27 13.25 30.22
C SER A 291 -18.80 12.37 31.38
N LEU A 292 -18.75 11.05 31.15
CA LEU A 292 -18.31 10.04 32.10
C LEU A 292 -16.93 9.50 31.68
N MET A 293 -16.07 9.26 32.66
CA MET A 293 -14.80 8.58 32.43
C MET A 293 -15.14 7.14 32.05
N ASP A 294 -14.83 6.76 30.80
CA ASP A 294 -14.90 5.35 30.44
C ASP A 294 -13.80 4.62 31.20
N THR A 295 -14.19 3.91 32.25
CA THR A 295 -13.32 3.05 33.06
C THR A 295 -13.33 1.62 32.52
N SER A 296 -13.78 1.38 31.28
CA SER A 296 -13.55 0.11 30.62
C SER A 296 -12.07 0.00 30.25
N ASP A 297 -11.23 -0.13 31.26
CA ASP A 297 -9.97 -0.85 31.12
C ASP A 297 -10.32 -2.24 30.56
N VAL A 298 -9.36 -2.81 29.83
CA VAL A 298 -9.44 -4.16 29.28
C VAL A 298 -10.01 -5.10 30.35
N LYS A 299 -11.23 -5.61 30.13
CA LYS A 299 -11.91 -6.44 31.13
C LYS A 299 -11.14 -7.75 31.24
N LEU A 300 -10.39 -7.89 32.33
CA LEU A 300 -9.79 -9.17 32.68
C LEU A 300 -10.93 -10.15 32.94
N ASN A 301 -10.87 -11.27 32.23
CA ASN A 301 -11.67 -12.42 32.53
C ASN A 301 -11.31 -12.95 33.94
N PRO A 302 -12.17 -13.77 34.58
CA PRO A 302 -11.92 -14.32 35.91
C PRO A 302 -10.61 -15.12 36.03
N ASP A 303 -10.06 -15.59 34.91
CA ASP A 303 -8.78 -16.31 34.79
C ASP A 303 -7.56 -15.39 34.64
N GLY A 304 -7.75 -14.07 34.68
CA GLY A 304 -6.68 -13.08 34.52
C GLY A 304 -6.24 -12.84 33.07
N ASN A 305 -6.96 -13.38 32.09
CA ASN A 305 -6.68 -13.17 30.66
C ASN A 305 -7.65 -12.17 30.02
N VAL A 306 -7.39 -11.80 28.77
CA VAL A 306 -8.17 -10.85 27.99
C VAL A 306 -8.65 -11.52 26.71
N THR A 307 -9.93 -11.36 26.38
CA THR A 307 -10.50 -11.79 25.10
C THR A 307 -10.85 -10.59 24.23
N GLU A 308 -10.27 -10.56 23.03
CA GLU A 308 -10.51 -9.53 22.02
C GLU A 308 -10.84 -10.15 20.66
N ARG A 309 -11.42 -9.34 19.77
CA ARG A 309 -11.80 -9.76 18.42
C ARG A 309 -11.28 -8.79 17.36
N TYR A 310 -10.60 -9.35 16.36
CA TYR A 310 -10.37 -8.70 15.07
C TYR A 310 -11.54 -9.06 14.14
N TYR A 311 -12.31 -8.07 13.72
CA TYR A 311 -13.39 -8.27 12.76
C TYR A 311 -12.86 -8.12 11.33
N PHE A 312 -13.16 -9.09 10.47
CA PHE A 312 -12.90 -8.94 9.05
C PHE A 312 -13.82 -7.86 8.47
N PRO A 313 -13.39 -7.12 7.42
CA PRO A 313 -14.32 -6.30 6.65
C PRO A 313 -15.41 -7.17 6.04
N GLY A 314 -16.64 -6.67 6.01
CA GLY A 314 -17.65 -7.19 5.10
C GLY A 314 -17.30 -6.77 3.67
N ILE A 315 -17.37 -7.70 2.73
CA ILE A 315 -17.10 -7.43 1.31
C ILE A 315 -18.30 -7.92 0.51
N ASP A 316 -18.90 -7.03 -0.29
CA ASP A 316 -19.89 -7.39 -1.31
C ASP A 316 -19.21 -7.24 -2.68
N GLY A 317 -18.70 -8.36 -3.22
CA GLY A 317 -17.71 -8.41 -4.31
C GLY A 317 -16.68 -9.51 -4.08
N ILE A 318 -15.47 -9.38 -4.64
CA ILE A 318 -14.45 -10.42 -4.44
C ILE A 318 -13.78 -10.30 -3.07
N ILE A 319 -13.75 -11.41 -2.33
CA ILE A 319 -12.99 -11.52 -1.08
C ILE A 319 -11.50 -11.50 -1.43
N ASN A 320 -10.85 -10.37 -1.11
CA ASN A 320 -9.44 -10.12 -1.33
C ASN A 320 -8.89 -9.15 -0.29
N ILE A 321 -8.32 -9.70 0.77
CA ILE A 321 -7.85 -8.96 1.94
C ILE A 321 -6.38 -9.33 2.14
N TYR A 322 -5.53 -8.31 2.08
CA TYR A 322 -4.18 -8.31 2.59
C TYR A 322 -4.19 -7.39 3.81
N SER A 323 -4.07 -7.99 4.99
CA SER A 323 -4.17 -7.28 6.26
C SER A 323 -3.22 -7.87 7.28
N SER A 324 -3.39 -7.49 8.54
CA SER A 324 -2.70 -8.08 9.67
C SER A 324 -3.51 -7.90 10.95
N PHE A 325 -3.15 -8.64 11.98
CA PHE A 325 -3.62 -8.39 13.34
C PHE A 325 -2.47 -8.53 14.34
N TYR A 326 -2.68 -8.02 15.55
CA TYR A 326 -1.67 -8.04 16.61
C TYR A 326 -2.29 -8.55 17.91
N VAL A 327 -1.54 -9.39 18.63
CA VAL A 327 -1.93 -9.90 19.95
C VAL A 327 -1.03 -9.23 21.02
N PRO A 328 -1.58 -8.38 21.92
CA PRO A 328 -0.81 -7.58 22.88
C PRO A 328 -0.17 -8.35 24.06
N GLY A 329 0.09 -9.64 23.91
CA GLY A 329 0.67 -10.48 24.95
C GLY A 329 0.77 -11.94 24.57
N ALA A 330 0.97 -12.81 25.56
CA ALA A 330 1.12 -14.23 25.32
C ALA A 330 -0.22 -14.87 24.95
N LEU A 331 -0.35 -15.33 23.71
CA LEU A 331 -1.56 -15.99 23.20
C LEU A 331 -1.84 -17.29 23.98
N ARG A 332 -3.07 -17.44 24.46
CA ARG A 332 -3.56 -18.63 25.19
C ARG A 332 -4.49 -19.48 24.33
N SER A 333 -5.40 -18.83 23.61
CA SER A 333 -6.27 -19.52 22.66
C SER A 333 -6.63 -18.62 21.49
N LEU A 334 -6.81 -19.23 20.32
CA LEU A 334 -7.27 -18.56 19.09
C LEU A 334 -8.52 -19.28 18.58
N GLY A 335 -9.50 -18.51 18.09
CA GLY A 335 -10.68 -19.01 17.40
C GLY A 335 -10.97 -18.14 16.18
N ILE A 336 -11.41 -18.75 15.08
CA ILE A 336 -11.74 -18.00 13.86
C ILE A 336 -13.15 -18.37 13.43
N GLN A 337 -14.02 -17.36 13.27
CA GLN A 337 -15.34 -17.51 12.67
C GLN A 337 -15.31 -16.90 11.27
N LEU A 338 -15.62 -17.72 10.26
CA LEU A 338 -15.73 -17.31 8.86
C LEU A 338 -17.16 -17.49 8.39
N HIS A 339 -17.78 -16.42 7.92
CA HIS A 339 -19.10 -16.44 7.31
C HIS A 339 -19.02 -15.79 5.93
N TYR A 340 -19.18 -16.60 4.88
CA TYR A 340 -19.07 -16.13 3.50
C TYR A 340 -19.98 -16.90 2.54
N LEU A 341 -20.32 -16.28 1.42
CA LEU A 341 -20.92 -16.90 0.24
C LEU A 341 -19.97 -16.67 -0.92
N SER A 342 -19.59 -17.69 -1.68
CA SER A 342 -18.70 -17.53 -2.85
C SER A 342 -18.79 -18.75 -3.74
N ASN A 343 -19.00 -18.58 -5.04
CA ASN A 343 -18.87 -19.68 -6.01
C ASN A 343 -17.41 -20.04 -6.36
N TYR A 344 -16.45 -19.33 -5.77
CA TYR A 344 -15.02 -19.56 -5.90
C TYR A 344 -14.45 -20.26 -4.67
N THR A 345 -13.28 -20.88 -4.82
CA THR A 345 -12.53 -21.43 -3.68
C THR A 345 -12.04 -20.28 -2.80
N VAL A 346 -12.44 -20.28 -1.54
CA VAL A 346 -12.06 -19.28 -0.53
C VAL A 346 -10.96 -19.85 0.36
N TYR A 347 -9.96 -19.04 0.70
CA TYR A 347 -8.82 -19.45 1.53
C TYR A 347 -8.38 -18.37 2.51
N LEU A 348 -7.85 -18.79 3.66
CA LEU A 348 -7.26 -17.91 4.68
C LEU A 348 -5.85 -18.41 5.03
N ILE A 349 -4.89 -17.50 4.97
CA ILE A 349 -3.50 -17.70 5.38
C ILE A 349 -3.18 -16.71 6.51
N ILE A 350 -2.49 -17.19 7.54
CA ILE A 350 -1.98 -16.38 8.66
C ILE A 350 -0.48 -16.64 8.78
N GLY A 351 0.33 -15.59 8.77
CA GLY A 351 1.76 -15.72 8.56
C GLY A 351 2.02 -16.31 7.17
N ASN A 352 2.55 -17.53 7.14
CA ASN A 352 2.77 -18.32 5.92
C ASN A 352 1.99 -19.65 5.95
N ALA A 353 1.11 -19.84 6.94
CA ALA A 353 0.36 -21.08 7.10
C ALA A 353 -1.06 -20.93 6.56
N SER A 354 -1.45 -21.82 5.64
CA SER A 354 -2.84 -21.94 5.19
C SER A 354 -3.68 -22.58 6.30
N VAL A 355 -4.56 -21.81 6.92
CA VAL A 355 -5.41 -22.27 8.04
C VAL A 355 -6.80 -22.69 7.58
N TYR A 356 -7.21 -22.30 6.37
CA TYR A 356 -8.50 -22.67 5.81
C TYR A 356 -8.48 -22.60 4.29
N GLN A 357 -9.11 -23.58 3.65
CA GLN A 357 -9.43 -23.53 2.21
C GLN A 357 -10.64 -24.40 1.92
N ASN A 358 -11.63 -23.88 1.20
CA ASN A 358 -12.79 -24.65 0.75
C ASN A 358 -13.44 -24.05 -0.50
N SER A 359 -14.16 -24.87 -1.27
CA SER A 359 -14.95 -24.46 -2.43
C SER A 359 -16.40 -24.88 -2.23
N SER A 360 -17.34 -23.92 -2.13
CA SER A 360 -18.75 -24.21 -1.93
C SER A 360 -19.66 -23.10 -2.44
N ASN A 361 -20.63 -23.44 -3.30
CA ASN A 361 -21.56 -22.47 -3.88
C ASN A 361 -22.71 -22.03 -2.94
N SER A 362 -22.69 -22.46 -1.67
CA SER A 362 -23.68 -22.10 -0.65
C SER A 362 -23.05 -21.30 0.47
N SER A 363 -23.87 -20.53 1.21
CA SER A 363 -23.38 -19.75 2.36
C SER A 363 -22.72 -20.68 3.39
N GLN A 364 -21.47 -20.39 3.72
CA GLN A 364 -20.65 -21.12 4.69
C GLN A 364 -20.56 -20.31 5.98
N ALA A 365 -20.81 -20.94 7.12
CA ALA A 365 -20.53 -20.38 8.44
C ALA A 365 -19.72 -21.41 9.24
N ILE A 366 -18.44 -21.13 9.45
CA ILE A 366 -17.45 -22.09 9.92
C ILE A 366 -16.71 -21.52 11.12
N TYR A 367 -16.51 -22.36 12.13
CA TYR A 367 -15.72 -22.02 13.30
C TYR A 367 -14.50 -22.93 13.40
N LEU A 368 -13.31 -22.33 13.33
CA LEU A 368 -12.03 -23.00 13.53
C LEU A 368 -11.63 -22.81 15.00
N ASN A 369 -11.57 -23.92 15.73
CA ASN A 369 -11.27 -23.90 17.16
C ASN A 369 -9.76 -23.87 17.44
N ASN A 370 -9.40 -23.60 18.69
CA ASN A 370 -8.01 -23.51 19.13
C ASN A 370 -7.22 -24.79 18.90
N THR A 371 -7.80 -25.96 19.16
CA THR A 371 -7.11 -27.25 18.99
C THR A 371 -6.64 -27.44 17.55
N TYR A 372 -7.50 -27.14 16.58
CA TYR A 372 -7.17 -27.15 15.17
C TYR A 372 -6.08 -26.12 14.83
N LEU A 373 -6.28 -24.86 15.22
CA LEU A 373 -5.36 -23.76 14.89
C LEU A 373 -3.97 -23.93 15.50
N SER A 374 -3.85 -24.40 16.74
CA SER A 374 -2.56 -24.65 17.39
C SER A 374 -1.75 -25.79 16.77
N SER A 375 -2.38 -26.64 15.95
CA SER A 375 -1.67 -27.69 15.21
C SER A 375 -1.03 -27.19 13.91
N ILE A 376 -1.47 -26.03 13.43
CA ILE A 376 -1.04 -25.41 12.16
C ILE A 376 -0.17 -24.18 12.43
N LEU A 377 -0.53 -23.36 13.43
CA LEU A 377 0.11 -22.09 13.75
C LEU A 377 1.08 -22.23 14.92
N ASN A 378 2.24 -21.61 14.79
CA ASN A 378 3.20 -21.50 15.88
C ASN A 378 2.83 -20.32 16.80
N TYR A 379 2.30 -20.59 18.01
CA TYR A 379 1.88 -19.53 18.92
C TYR A 379 3.05 -18.71 19.51
N SER A 380 4.29 -19.19 19.41
CA SER A 380 5.46 -18.46 19.93
C SER A 380 5.85 -17.23 19.12
N VAL A 381 5.41 -17.12 17.86
CA VAL A 381 5.69 -15.93 17.02
C VAL A 381 4.69 -14.78 17.24
N PHE A 382 3.60 -15.05 17.98
CA PHE A 382 2.63 -14.03 18.38
C PHE A 382 3.26 -13.10 19.44
N GLY A 383 2.96 -11.80 19.32
CA GLY A 383 3.70 -10.73 19.99
C GLY A 383 4.43 -9.81 19.00
N THR A 384 4.44 -10.19 17.71
CA THR A 384 4.73 -9.32 16.56
C THR A 384 3.46 -9.13 15.72
N THR A 385 3.48 -8.18 14.78
CA THR A 385 2.37 -7.96 13.85
C THR A 385 2.24 -9.17 12.92
N MET A 386 1.06 -9.81 12.90
CA MET A 386 0.85 -11.05 12.16
C MET A 386 0.19 -10.77 10.81
N PRO A 387 0.89 -10.98 9.67
CA PRO A 387 0.30 -10.77 8.36
C PRO A 387 -0.80 -11.80 8.10
N LEU A 388 -1.85 -11.36 7.43
CA LEU A 388 -3.07 -12.11 7.16
C LEU A 388 -3.50 -11.93 5.70
N ARG A 389 -3.81 -13.05 5.04
CA ARG A 389 -4.28 -13.09 3.65
C ARG A 389 -5.58 -13.87 3.57
N PHE A 390 -6.67 -13.19 3.20
CA PHE A 390 -7.98 -13.82 2.99
C PHE A 390 -8.44 -13.57 1.56
N GLY A 391 -8.49 -14.61 0.74
CA GLY A 391 -8.70 -14.48 -0.70
C GLY A 391 -9.62 -15.52 -1.31
N THR A 392 -9.87 -15.36 -2.61
CA THR A 392 -10.54 -16.32 -3.49
C THR A 392 -9.57 -16.79 -4.58
N LYS A 393 -9.76 -18.01 -5.11
CA LYS A 393 -8.99 -18.58 -6.22
C LYS A 393 -9.90 -18.83 -7.43
N ASN A 394 -9.34 -18.78 -8.64
CA ASN A 394 -10.01 -19.06 -9.92
C ASN A 394 -11.21 -18.13 -10.22
N VAL A 395 -11.09 -16.84 -9.91
CA VAL A 395 -12.07 -15.86 -10.37
C VAL A 395 -11.82 -15.57 -11.85
N SER A 396 -12.82 -15.79 -12.71
CA SER A 396 -12.75 -15.42 -14.13
C SER A 396 -12.49 -13.91 -14.26
N GLY A 397 -11.32 -13.52 -14.79
CA GLY A 397 -10.84 -12.11 -14.81
C GLY A 397 -9.71 -11.80 -13.83
N MET A 398 -9.32 -12.74 -12.96
CA MET A 398 -7.93 -12.73 -12.47
C MET A 398 -7.01 -12.86 -13.70
N SER A 399 -5.82 -12.23 -13.71
CA SER A 399 -4.80 -12.60 -14.68
C SER A 399 -4.77 -14.12 -14.74
N ASP A 400 -5.05 -14.69 -15.92
CA ASP A 400 -5.32 -16.12 -16.08
C ASP A 400 -4.09 -16.99 -15.72
N GLY A 401 -3.04 -16.44 -15.11
CA GLY A 401 -1.70 -16.99 -14.99
C GLY A 401 -0.85 -16.62 -16.19
N SER A 402 0.41 -17.02 -16.15
CA SER A 402 1.35 -16.85 -17.25
C SER A 402 1.54 -18.20 -17.98
N ASP A 403 1.68 -18.13 -19.29
CA ASP A 403 2.26 -19.20 -20.09
C ASP A 403 3.73 -18.90 -20.29
N VAL A 404 4.58 -19.80 -19.80
CA VAL A 404 6.02 -19.63 -19.83
C VAL A 404 6.63 -20.74 -20.65
N VAL A 405 7.53 -20.40 -21.56
CA VAL A 405 8.34 -21.40 -22.28
C VAL A 405 9.79 -21.25 -21.87
N LEU A 406 10.37 -22.33 -21.36
CA LEU A 406 11.80 -22.44 -21.11
C LEU A 406 12.48 -22.90 -22.40
N ASN A 407 13.45 -22.12 -22.87
CA ASN A 407 14.17 -22.33 -24.11
C ASN A 407 15.64 -22.57 -23.80
N THR A 408 16.05 -23.84 -23.76
CA THR A 408 17.36 -24.27 -23.25
C THR A 408 18.26 -24.71 -24.39
N ASP A 409 19.43 -24.08 -24.50
CA ASP A 409 20.50 -24.46 -25.43
C ASP A 409 21.14 -25.77 -25.00
N LEU A 410 21.20 -26.72 -25.93
CA LEU A 410 21.81 -28.04 -25.79
C LEU A 410 22.94 -28.25 -26.81
N SER A 411 23.52 -27.17 -27.34
CA SER A 411 24.64 -27.23 -28.27
C SER A 411 25.88 -27.91 -27.67
N GLY A 412 26.83 -28.30 -28.53
CA GLY A 412 28.03 -29.01 -28.10
C GLY A 412 28.87 -28.26 -27.06
N SER A 413 28.83 -26.93 -27.04
CA SER A 413 29.53 -26.09 -26.05
C SER A 413 29.00 -26.29 -24.62
N MET A 414 27.75 -26.75 -24.45
CA MET A 414 27.16 -27.09 -23.15
C MET A 414 27.78 -28.33 -22.49
N SER A 415 28.65 -29.07 -23.20
CA SER A 415 29.46 -30.16 -22.64
C SER A 415 30.74 -29.68 -21.92
N THR A 416 30.96 -28.37 -21.83
CA THR A 416 32.16 -27.78 -21.22
C THR A 416 32.11 -27.85 -19.68
N CYS A 417 33.24 -28.21 -19.06
CA CYS A 417 33.44 -28.26 -17.61
C CYS A 417 34.10 -26.96 -17.10
N ASP A 418 33.32 -25.92 -16.85
CA ASP A 418 33.82 -24.59 -16.48
C ASP A 418 32.93 -23.78 -15.54
N VAL A 419 31.83 -24.35 -15.03
CA VAL A 419 30.89 -23.64 -14.15
C VAL A 419 31.27 -23.82 -12.69
N ASN A 420 31.48 -22.71 -11.97
CA ASN A 420 31.82 -22.78 -10.54
C ASN A 420 30.60 -23.15 -9.69
N ALA A 421 30.75 -24.10 -8.77
CA ALA A 421 29.76 -24.40 -7.74
C ALA A 421 30.42 -24.69 -6.38
N SER A 422 29.62 -24.64 -5.31
CA SER A 422 30.08 -24.93 -3.94
C SER A 422 30.43 -26.41 -3.67
N THR A 423 30.07 -27.30 -4.59
CA THR A 423 30.25 -28.76 -4.48
C THR A 423 31.32 -29.28 -5.45
N ALA A 424 31.87 -30.46 -5.17
CA ALA A 424 32.82 -31.11 -6.07
C ALA A 424 32.14 -31.57 -7.37
N GLY A 425 32.76 -31.30 -8.51
CA GLY A 425 32.22 -31.61 -9.84
C GLY A 425 33.23 -32.33 -10.76
N CYS A 426 33.17 -32.04 -12.06
CA CYS A 426 34.02 -32.64 -13.09
C CYS A 426 35.51 -32.26 -12.96
N SER A 427 35.83 -31.11 -12.35
CA SER A 427 37.21 -30.73 -12.02
C SER A 427 37.24 -29.78 -10.81
N GLY A 428 37.57 -30.31 -9.63
CA GLY A 428 37.54 -29.52 -8.39
C GLY A 428 36.11 -29.03 -8.10
N THR A 429 35.93 -27.71 -8.04
CA THR A 429 34.62 -27.04 -7.87
C THR A 429 33.92 -26.72 -9.19
N LEU A 430 34.46 -27.16 -10.33
CA LEU A 430 33.87 -26.95 -11.65
C LEU A 430 32.89 -28.07 -12.02
N HIS A 431 31.77 -27.71 -12.65
CA HIS A 431 30.71 -28.60 -13.13
C HIS A 431 30.50 -28.42 -14.64
N TYR A 432 29.90 -29.44 -15.28
CA TYR A 432 29.48 -29.34 -16.67
C TYR A 432 28.30 -28.37 -16.79
N ARG A 433 28.33 -27.50 -17.80
CA ARG A 433 27.24 -26.55 -18.08
C ARG A 433 25.88 -27.25 -18.15
N ILE A 434 25.79 -28.36 -18.88
CA ILE A 434 24.54 -29.11 -19.03
C ILE A 434 23.95 -29.61 -17.70
N ASP A 435 24.77 -30.01 -16.73
CA ASP A 435 24.29 -30.53 -15.45
C ASP A 435 23.66 -29.41 -14.61
N ILE A 436 24.28 -28.22 -14.62
CA ILE A 436 23.77 -27.04 -13.93
C ILE A 436 22.53 -26.46 -14.62
N ALA A 437 22.48 -26.50 -15.96
CA ALA A 437 21.30 -26.09 -16.72
C ALA A 437 20.07 -26.94 -16.34
N LYS A 438 20.22 -28.28 -16.25
CA LYS A 438 19.15 -29.18 -15.81
C LYS A 438 18.62 -28.84 -14.42
N GLN A 439 19.52 -28.51 -13.49
CA GLN A 439 19.15 -28.14 -12.14
C GLN A 439 18.36 -26.81 -12.14
N SER A 440 18.90 -25.79 -12.79
CA SER A 440 18.30 -24.45 -12.84
C SER A 440 16.93 -24.46 -13.53
N ASP A 441 16.80 -25.21 -14.62
CA ASP A 441 15.54 -25.38 -15.35
C ASP A 441 14.49 -26.11 -14.50
N SER A 442 14.90 -27.12 -13.74
CA SER A 442 13.99 -27.84 -12.83
C SER A 442 13.49 -26.93 -11.70
N ASP A 443 14.39 -26.14 -11.09
CA ASP A 443 14.04 -25.19 -10.03
C ASP A 443 13.12 -24.07 -10.52
N PHE A 444 13.32 -23.61 -11.75
CA PHE A 444 12.45 -22.66 -12.40
C PHE A 444 11.04 -23.21 -12.61
N VAL A 445 10.93 -24.41 -13.19
CA VAL A 445 9.65 -25.06 -13.42
C VAL A 445 8.92 -25.30 -12.09
N ASN A 446 9.63 -25.77 -11.06
CA ASN A 446 9.09 -25.92 -9.71
C ASN A 446 8.56 -24.60 -9.15
N THR A 447 9.27 -23.49 -9.38
CA THR A 447 8.89 -22.15 -8.88
C THR A 447 7.66 -21.62 -9.62
N ILE A 448 7.63 -21.69 -10.95
CA ILE A 448 6.50 -21.26 -11.76
C ILE A 448 5.25 -22.10 -11.44
N LEU A 449 5.34 -23.43 -11.51
CA LEU A 449 4.19 -24.31 -11.30
C LEU A 449 3.81 -24.50 -9.83
N GLY A 450 4.67 -24.09 -8.90
CA GLY A 450 4.32 -23.93 -7.49
C GLY A 450 3.24 -22.86 -7.25
N ASN A 451 2.99 -21.99 -8.25
CA ASN A 451 1.96 -20.97 -8.22
C ASN A 451 0.72 -21.39 -9.03
N PRO A 452 -0.49 -21.25 -8.48
CA PRO A 452 -1.71 -21.67 -9.16
C PRO A 452 -1.97 -20.85 -10.42
N GLY A 453 -2.51 -21.50 -11.47
CA GLY A 453 -2.87 -20.87 -12.75
C GLY A 453 -1.74 -20.78 -13.77
N GLN A 454 -0.49 -21.07 -13.39
CA GLN A 454 0.67 -21.03 -14.27
C GLN A 454 0.77 -22.28 -15.17
N LYS A 455 1.32 -22.11 -16.37
CA LYS A 455 1.68 -23.22 -17.27
C LYS A 455 3.10 -23.02 -17.77
N ALA A 456 3.83 -24.13 -17.88
CA ALA A 456 5.18 -24.13 -18.40
C ALA A 456 5.30 -25.11 -19.58
N GLY A 457 6.10 -24.75 -20.57
CA GLY A 457 6.50 -25.58 -21.70
C GLY A 457 8.02 -25.60 -21.82
N LEU A 458 8.55 -26.61 -22.49
CA LEU A 458 9.99 -26.77 -22.73
C LEU A 458 10.26 -26.79 -24.23
N ILE A 459 11.24 -26.00 -24.64
CA ILE A 459 11.87 -26.04 -25.95
C ILE A 459 13.35 -26.27 -25.72
N SER A 460 13.87 -27.34 -26.30
CA SER A 460 15.30 -27.62 -26.34
C SER A 460 15.81 -27.40 -27.77
N TYR A 461 16.97 -26.76 -27.92
CA TYR A 461 17.54 -26.49 -29.25
C TYR A 461 19.04 -26.70 -29.28
N SER A 462 19.53 -27.16 -30.45
CA SER A 462 20.95 -27.13 -30.80
C SER A 462 21.09 -26.66 -32.25
N SER A 463 21.49 -27.53 -33.20
CA SER A 463 21.51 -27.21 -34.64
C SER A 463 20.09 -26.91 -35.17
N SER A 464 19.07 -27.42 -34.48
CA SER A 464 17.65 -27.23 -34.73
C SER A 464 16.88 -27.47 -33.43
N THR A 465 15.58 -27.18 -33.41
CA THR A 465 14.71 -27.57 -32.28
C THR A 465 14.66 -29.10 -32.17
N ILE A 466 14.85 -29.64 -30.96
CA ILE A 466 14.86 -31.08 -30.69
C ILE A 466 13.44 -31.51 -30.29
N SER A 467 12.67 -32.01 -31.26
CA SER A 467 11.25 -32.33 -31.06
C SER A 467 11.02 -33.43 -30.00
N SER A 468 11.97 -34.34 -29.79
CA SER A 468 11.90 -35.39 -28.77
C SER A 468 12.05 -34.87 -27.33
N GLU A 469 12.59 -33.66 -27.17
CA GLU A 469 12.84 -33.02 -25.87
C GLU A 469 11.96 -31.77 -25.66
N THR A 470 10.98 -31.58 -26.55
CA THR A 470 9.98 -30.50 -26.48
C THR A 470 8.74 -30.96 -25.73
N VAL A 471 8.26 -30.15 -24.78
CA VAL A 471 7.02 -30.41 -24.04
C VAL A 471 6.10 -29.21 -24.18
N ASN A 472 4.87 -29.45 -24.66
CA ASN A 472 3.84 -28.42 -24.76
C ASN A 472 3.46 -27.86 -23.38
N LEU A 473 2.87 -26.66 -23.36
CA LEU A 473 2.37 -26.01 -22.15
C LEU A 473 1.53 -26.96 -21.27
N THR A 474 1.98 -27.15 -20.03
CA THR A 474 1.34 -28.03 -19.05
C THR A 474 1.50 -27.47 -17.65
N ASP A 475 0.63 -27.88 -16.73
CA ASP A 475 0.75 -27.67 -15.29
C ASP A 475 1.35 -28.89 -14.57
N ASN A 476 1.72 -29.94 -15.32
CA ASN A 476 2.32 -31.14 -14.76
C ASN A 476 3.84 -30.99 -14.58
N ASN A 477 4.21 -30.61 -13.35
CA ASN A 477 5.60 -30.45 -12.93
C ASN A 477 6.47 -31.69 -13.20
N ALA A 478 5.95 -32.90 -12.93
CA ALA A 478 6.73 -34.13 -13.07
C ALA A 478 7.06 -34.43 -14.54
N THR A 479 6.15 -34.15 -15.48
CA THR A 479 6.41 -34.34 -16.91
C THR A 479 7.56 -33.46 -17.40
N LEU A 480 7.60 -32.20 -16.96
CA LEU A 480 8.63 -31.24 -17.36
C LEU A 480 9.98 -31.59 -16.74
N VAL A 481 10.04 -31.85 -15.42
CA VAL A 481 11.28 -32.23 -14.73
C VAL A 481 11.86 -33.54 -15.27
N ASN A 482 11.01 -34.53 -15.56
CA ASN A 482 11.48 -35.79 -16.17
C ASN A 482 12.10 -35.57 -17.55
N MET A 483 11.58 -34.64 -18.36
CA MET A 483 12.16 -34.29 -19.66
C MET A 483 13.49 -33.54 -19.50
N ILE A 484 13.56 -32.56 -18.60
CA ILE A 484 14.80 -31.81 -18.33
C ILE A 484 15.96 -32.76 -17.99
N ASN A 485 15.67 -33.79 -17.18
CA ASN A 485 16.69 -34.77 -16.80
C ASN A 485 17.30 -35.54 -17.98
N THR A 486 16.63 -35.62 -19.14
CA THR A 486 17.14 -36.31 -20.33
C THR A 486 18.07 -35.48 -21.20
N TYR A 487 18.20 -34.16 -20.97
CA TYR A 487 18.99 -33.29 -21.84
C TYR A 487 20.43 -33.77 -22.04
N SER A 488 20.93 -33.64 -23.26
CA SER A 488 22.30 -33.98 -23.62
C SER A 488 22.87 -32.96 -24.59
N ALA A 489 24.14 -32.60 -24.38
CA ALA A 489 24.81 -31.58 -25.18
C ALA A 489 25.33 -32.15 -26.51
N GLY A 490 25.05 -31.48 -27.63
CA GLY A 490 25.55 -31.84 -28.95
C GLY A 490 25.04 -30.95 -30.08
N GLY A 491 25.82 -30.80 -31.14
CA GLY A 491 25.46 -30.01 -32.32
C GLY A 491 25.86 -28.53 -32.23
N CYS A 492 25.24 -27.71 -33.08
CA CYS A 492 25.49 -26.27 -33.22
C CYS A 492 24.51 -25.46 -32.33
N THR A 493 24.51 -24.12 -32.43
CA THR A 493 23.65 -23.23 -31.64
C THR A 493 22.72 -22.42 -32.55
N CYS A 494 21.43 -22.81 -32.60
CA CYS A 494 20.37 -22.12 -33.36
C CYS A 494 19.37 -21.41 -32.43
N ILE A 495 19.75 -20.25 -31.89
CA ILE A 495 18.88 -19.44 -31.00
C ILE A 495 17.55 -19.09 -31.69
N SER A 496 17.59 -18.76 -32.99
CA SER A 496 16.40 -18.48 -33.81
C SER A 496 15.42 -19.66 -33.89
N CYS A 497 15.92 -20.91 -33.85
CA CYS A 497 15.08 -22.11 -33.83
C CYS A 497 14.28 -22.18 -32.53
N GLY A 498 14.96 -22.00 -31.39
CA GLY A 498 14.34 -21.99 -30.08
C GLY A 498 13.29 -20.88 -29.94
N ILE A 499 13.62 -19.65 -30.35
CA ILE A 499 12.69 -18.50 -30.30
C ILE A 499 11.46 -18.75 -31.16
N GLN A 500 11.63 -19.25 -32.40
CA GLN A 500 10.51 -19.52 -33.28
C GLN A 500 9.59 -20.60 -32.69
N SER A 501 10.15 -21.73 -32.24
CA SER A 501 9.34 -22.82 -31.67
C SER A 501 8.64 -22.41 -30.37
N ALA A 502 9.30 -21.62 -29.51
CA ALA A 502 8.67 -21.05 -28.32
C ALA A 502 7.53 -20.08 -28.68
N THR A 503 7.75 -19.22 -29.68
CA THR A 503 6.74 -18.30 -30.19
C THR A 503 5.54 -19.05 -30.75
N ASP A 504 5.76 -20.07 -31.57
CA ASP A 504 4.70 -20.90 -32.14
C ASP A 504 3.89 -21.61 -31.05
N MET A 505 4.56 -22.15 -30.02
CA MET A 505 3.89 -22.77 -28.87
C MET A 505 3.00 -21.77 -28.13
N LEU A 506 3.54 -20.59 -27.79
CA LEU A 506 2.84 -19.54 -27.04
C LEU A 506 1.71 -18.88 -27.85
N ALA A 507 1.90 -18.74 -29.16
CA ALA A 507 0.96 -18.09 -30.07
C ALA A 507 -0.09 -19.05 -30.66
N SER A 508 0.10 -20.36 -30.60
CA SER A 508 -0.81 -21.37 -31.16
C SER A 508 -2.26 -21.26 -30.65
N THR A 509 -2.46 -20.69 -29.46
CA THR A 509 -3.78 -20.50 -28.84
C THR A 509 -4.36 -19.11 -29.07
N LEU A 510 -3.60 -18.20 -29.70
CA LEU A 510 -3.98 -16.81 -29.91
C LEU A 510 -4.77 -16.62 -31.20
N ASN A 511 -5.93 -15.99 -31.06
CA ASN A 511 -6.67 -15.39 -32.17
C ASN A 511 -6.43 -13.88 -32.15
N ILE A 512 -5.90 -13.38 -33.27
CA ILE A 512 -5.55 -11.97 -33.45
C ILE A 512 -6.66 -11.27 -34.23
N THR A 513 -7.21 -10.20 -33.66
CA THR A 513 -8.20 -9.34 -34.33
C THR A 513 -7.66 -7.93 -34.46
N VAL A 514 -7.45 -7.44 -35.69
CA VAL A 514 -7.05 -6.04 -35.90
C VAL A 514 -8.27 -5.14 -35.66
N LEU A 515 -8.22 -4.33 -34.59
CA LEU A 515 -9.29 -3.41 -34.22
C LEU A 515 -9.12 -2.05 -34.92
N VAL A 516 -7.87 -1.57 -34.97
CA VAL A 516 -7.47 -0.38 -35.71
C VAL A 516 -6.21 -0.74 -36.49
N ALA A 517 -6.32 -0.78 -37.81
CA ALA A 517 -5.17 -0.98 -38.68
C ALA A 517 -4.28 0.28 -38.70
N ASN A 518 -2.96 0.08 -38.87
CA ASN A 518 -2.05 1.15 -39.20
C ASN A 518 -2.47 1.85 -40.51
N ARG A 519 -2.08 3.13 -40.66
CA ARG A 519 -2.44 3.99 -41.80
C ARG A 519 -3.96 4.10 -42.04
N SER A 520 -4.76 3.86 -41.01
CA SER A 520 -6.21 3.99 -41.10
C SER A 520 -6.65 5.46 -41.17
N LEU A 521 -7.90 5.70 -41.59
CA LEU A 521 -8.55 7.01 -41.57
C LEU A 521 -9.03 7.37 -40.16
N TRP A 522 -8.73 8.58 -39.70
CA TRP A 522 -9.11 9.14 -38.40
C TRP A 522 -9.89 10.43 -38.58
N TYR A 523 -10.75 10.74 -37.61
CA TYR A 523 -11.19 12.11 -37.38
C TYR A 523 -10.05 12.85 -36.69
N TYR A 524 -9.71 14.05 -37.14
CA TYR A 524 -8.67 14.85 -36.52
C TYR A 524 -9.05 16.33 -36.42
N ASN A 525 -8.40 17.03 -35.49
CA ASN A 525 -8.54 18.47 -35.32
C ASN A 525 -7.20 19.09 -34.88
N ASP A 526 -6.77 20.11 -35.62
CA ASP A 526 -5.53 20.87 -35.42
C ASP A 526 -5.79 22.37 -35.19
N SER A 527 -7.05 22.75 -34.96
CA SER A 527 -7.47 24.15 -34.80
C SER A 527 -7.28 24.66 -33.37
N PHE A 528 -7.08 23.77 -32.40
CA PHE A 528 -6.87 24.12 -30.99
C PHE A 528 -5.39 24.46 -30.73
N ILE A 529 -5.02 25.70 -31.04
CA ILE A 529 -3.63 26.20 -30.96
C ILE A 529 -3.04 26.04 -29.56
N SER A 530 -3.83 26.31 -28.51
CA SER A 530 -3.43 26.15 -27.12
C SER A 530 -4.57 25.56 -26.29
N GLY A 531 -4.41 24.30 -25.87
CA GLY A 531 -5.38 23.60 -25.03
C GLY A 531 -6.09 22.44 -25.73
N ASP A 532 -6.89 21.72 -24.95
CA ASP A 532 -7.66 20.57 -25.42
C ASP A 532 -8.99 21.01 -26.06
N PRO A 533 -9.62 20.16 -26.90
CA PRO A 533 -10.96 20.41 -27.40
C PRO A 533 -11.94 20.67 -26.25
N PRO A 534 -12.84 21.65 -26.39
CA PRO A 534 -13.82 21.95 -25.34
C PRO A 534 -14.83 20.80 -25.19
N LEU A 535 -15.45 20.73 -24.00
CA LEU A 535 -16.58 19.85 -23.75
C LEU A 535 -17.70 20.12 -24.76
N ASP A 536 -18.42 19.08 -25.17
CA ASP A 536 -19.59 19.24 -26.04
C ASP A 536 -20.79 19.85 -25.29
N LEU A 537 -21.90 20.09 -26.01
CA LEU A 537 -23.12 20.69 -25.45
C LEU A 537 -23.76 19.86 -24.32
N GLN A 538 -23.36 18.60 -24.14
CA GLN A 538 -23.81 17.71 -23.08
C GLN A 538 -22.76 17.57 -21.96
N GLY A 539 -21.70 18.39 -21.98
CA GLY A 539 -20.63 18.38 -20.98
C GLY A 539 -19.65 17.22 -21.11
N ARG A 540 -19.60 16.55 -22.27
CA ARG A 540 -18.73 15.38 -22.48
C ARG A 540 -17.38 15.78 -23.03
N ASP A 541 -16.34 15.07 -22.59
CA ASP A 541 -14.95 15.21 -23.06
C ASP A 541 -14.74 14.59 -24.45
N TRP A 542 -13.82 15.13 -25.25
CA TRP A 542 -13.49 14.65 -26.60
C TRP A 542 -12.94 13.22 -26.66
N THR A 543 -12.50 12.67 -25.54
CA THR A 543 -12.10 11.27 -25.38
C THR A 543 -13.29 10.32 -25.18
N ASN A 544 -14.48 10.85 -24.90
CA ASN A 544 -15.71 10.08 -24.72
C ASN A 544 -16.29 9.59 -26.05
N ILE A 545 -16.76 8.35 -26.08
CA ILE A 545 -17.34 7.72 -27.28
C ILE A 545 -18.52 8.50 -27.86
N ASN A 546 -19.35 9.08 -27.01
CA ASN A 546 -20.57 9.78 -27.40
C ASN A 546 -20.36 11.28 -27.65
N TYR A 547 -19.11 11.78 -27.55
CA TYR A 547 -18.85 13.19 -27.81
C TYR A 547 -19.30 13.60 -29.21
N SER A 548 -20.07 14.67 -29.27
CA SER A 548 -20.62 15.19 -30.52
C SER A 548 -19.52 15.90 -31.33
N ILE A 549 -19.15 15.32 -32.46
CA ILE A 549 -18.16 15.90 -33.38
C ILE A 549 -18.74 17.20 -33.96
N GLY A 550 -18.20 18.33 -33.53
CA GLY A 550 -18.60 19.68 -33.95
C GLY A 550 -17.71 20.29 -35.04
N TYR A 551 -17.81 21.62 -35.22
CA TYR A 551 -17.03 22.38 -36.19
C TYR A 551 -15.51 22.23 -35.98
N GLY A 552 -14.75 21.99 -37.06
CA GLY A 552 -13.28 21.91 -37.05
C GLY A 552 -12.68 20.50 -37.06
N TRP A 553 -13.48 19.44 -36.91
CA TRP A 553 -13.00 18.06 -37.10
C TRP A 553 -13.03 17.67 -38.58
N ALA A 554 -11.89 17.26 -39.12
CA ALA A 554 -11.72 16.77 -40.48
C ALA A 554 -11.39 15.26 -40.50
N THR A 555 -11.36 14.65 -41.68
CA THR A 555 -10.91 13.26 -41.86
C THR A 555 -9.55 13.21 -42.54
N GLY A 556 -8.64 12.41 -42.01
CA GLY A 556 -7.26 12.28 -42.51
C GLY A 556 -6.66 10.93 -42.14
N ASN A 557 -5.65 10.49 -42.88
CA ASN A 557 -4.86 9.32 -42.51
C ASN A 557 -4.06 9.64 -41.24
N ALA A 558 -3.88 8.63 -40.37
CA ALA A 558 -2.87 8.68 -39.30
C ALA A 558 -1.47 8.56 -39.91
N HIS A 559 -1.08 9.59 -40.67
CA HIS A 559 0.23 9.79 -41.27
C HIS A 559 0.40 11.28 -41.58
N PHE A 560 1.22 11.98 -40.79
CA PHE A 560 1.41 13.43 -40.89
C PHE A 560 2.86 13.69 -41.31
N GLY A 561 3.06 14.46 -42.38
CA GLY A 561 4.39 14.67 -42.97
C GLY A 561 4.34 15.07 -44.44
N ASN A 562 5.47 15.57 -44.97
CA ASN A 562 5.58 16.01 -46.36
C ASN A 562 5.66 14.80 -47.30
N ALA A 563 4.72 14.69 -48.26
CA ALA A 563 4.55 13.52 -49.14
C ALA A 563 5.80 13.13 -49.96
N SER A 564 6.78 14.03 -50.10
CA SER A 564 7.96 13.86 -50.96
C SER A 564 9.07 12.94 -50.42
N GLN A 565 8.92 12.34 -49.22
CA GLN A 565 9.97 11.52 -48.59
C GLN A 565 9.59 10.05 -48.32
N LEU A 566 8.43 9.58 -48.79
CA LEU A 566 7.93 8.24 -48.45
C LEU A 566 8.29 7.19 -49.51
N PRO A 567 8.63 5.95 -49.11
CA PRO A 567 8.91 4.88 -50.04
C PRO A 567 7.63 4.48 -50.80
N PHE A 568 7.79 4.19 -52.08
CA PHE A 568 6.74 3.59 -52.90
C PHE A 568 6.40 2.19 -52.37
N THR A 569 5.11 1.87 -52.28
CA THR A 569 4.61 0.53 -51.93
C THR A 569 4.03 -0.13 -53.17
N THR A 570 4.27 -1.43 -53.34
CA THR A 570 3.78 -2.20 -54.49
C THR A 570 2.83 -3.30 -54.02
N ALA A 571 1.60 -3.33 -54.56
CA ALA A 571 0.61 -4.37 -54.35
C ALA A 571 0.45 -5.22 -55.62
N VAL A 572 0.46 -6.55 -55.45
CA VAL A 572 0.20 -7.51 -56.53
C VAL A 572 -1.13 -8.21 -56.25
N LEU A 573 -2.13 -7.91 -57.07
CA LEU A 573 -3.46 -8.53 -56.99
C LEU A 573 -3.46 -9.79 -57.85
N GLN A 574 -4.00 -10.90 -57.31
CA GLN A 574 -3.74 -12.33 -57.57
C GLN A 574 -2.59 -12.99 -56.78
N GLY A 575 -2.04 -12.32 -55.76
CA GLY A 575 -1.20 -12.94 -54.75
C GLY A 575 -2.00 -13.70 -53.67
N ALA A 576 -1.31 -14.25 -52.66
CA ALA A 576 -1.98 -14.88 -51.51
C ALA A 576 -2.88 -13.87 -50.79
N GLY A 577 -4.20 -14.14 -50.78
CA GLY A 577 -5.21 -13.27 -50.16
C GLY A 577 -5.81 -12.21 -51.08
N THR A 578 -5.27 -11.93 -52.27
CA THR A 578 -5.71 -10.81 -53.13
C THR A 578 -6.30 -11.27 -54.47
N GLN A 579 -7.05 -12.37 -54.51
CA GLN A 579 -7.54 -12.95 -55.77
C GLN A 579 -8.36 -11.94 -56.61
N ASN A 580 -8.21 -11.98 -57.94
CA ASN A 580 -9.05 -11.17 -58.82
C ASN A 580 -10.52 -11.59 -58.71
N LEU A 581 -11.44 -10.63 -58.83
CA LEU A 581 -12.86 -10.87 -58.59
C LEU A 581 -13.50 -11.69 -59.71
N ALA A 582 -13.15 -11.39 -60.97
CA ALA A 582 -13.75 -12.03 -62.14
C ALA A 582 -12.83 -11.95 -63.35
N ASP A 583 -12.81 -13.00 -64.17
CA ASP A 583 -12.36 -12.99 -65.55
C ASP A 583 -13.21 -13.93 -66.43
N ALA A 584 -13.57 -13.47 -67.62
CA ALA A 584 -14.34 -14.26 -68.57
C ALA A 584 -14.15 -13.72 -69.98
N TYR A 585 -14.44 -14.53 -71.00
CA TYR A 585 -14.61 -14.00 -72.36
C TYR A 585 -16.06 -14.12 -72.81
N ALA A 586 -16.49 -13.13 -73.60
CA ALA A 586 -17.77 -13.14 -74.29
C ALA A 586 -17.57 -13.60 -75.74
N SER A 587 -18.52 -14.36 -76.29
CA SER A 587 -18.40 -14.95 -77.64
C SER A 587 -19.68 -14.79 -78.45
N SER A 588 -19.60 -14.14 -79.61
CA SER A 588 -20.72 -13.99 -80.54
C SER A 588 -21.18 -15.32 -81.14
N ASN A 589 -20.32 -16.34 -81.11
CA ASN A 589 -20.65 -17.68 -81.63
C ASN A 589 -21.65 -18.42 -80.75
N ASN A 590 -21.69 -18.11 -79.44
CA ASN A 590 -22.67 -18.63 -78.50
C ASN A 590 -23.13 -17.50 -77.56
N PRO A 591 -24.03 -16.61 -78.02
CA PRO A 591 -24.25 -15.33 -77.36
C PRO A 591 -24.75 -15.37 -75.92
N ALA A 592 -25.43 -16.46 -75.52
CA ALA A 592 -25.98 -16.64 -74.18
C ALA A 592 -25.06 -17.43 -73.23
N THR A 593 -23.96 -17.98 -73.72
CA THR A 593 -23.07 -18.85 -72.92
C THR A 593 -22.11 -18.01 -72.09
N ASN A 594 -22.01 -18.35 -70.80
CA ASN A 594 -20.98 -17.83 -69.91
C ASN A 594 -19.72 -18.69 -69.99
N TYR A 595 -18.55 -18.04 -69.99
CA TYR A 595 -17.25 -18.71 -70.05
C TYR A 595 -16.35 -18.35 -68.85
N GLY A 596 -16.94 -17.95 -67.72
CA GLY A 596 -16.19 -17.55 -66.53
C GLY A 596 -15.47 -18.70 -65.82
N SER A 597 -15.83 -19.96 -66.09
CA SER A 597 -15.14 -21.13 -65.52
C SER A 597 -14.04 -21.71 -66.43
N ASN A 598 -13.77 -21.09 -67.57
CA ASN A 598 -12.79 -21.59 -68.53
C ASN A 598 -11.38 -21.22 -68.09
N THR A 599 -10.43 -22.14 -68.22
CA THR A 599 -9.00 -21.92 -67.88
C THR A 599 -8.23 -21.01 -68.87
N GLN A 600 -8.95 -20.46 -69.86
CA GLN A 600 -8.40 -19.62 -70.93
C GLN A 600 -9.31 -18.42 -71.21
N LEU A 601 -8.67 -17.27 -71.42
CA LEU A 601 -9.27 -16.01 -71.83
C LEU A 601 -8.95 -15.76 -73.31
N LEU A 602 -9.98 -15.59 -74.14
CA LEU A 602 -9.85 -15.51 -75.60
C LEU A 602 -10.19 -14.12 -76.15
N VAL A 603 -9.33 -13.63 -77.04
CA VAL A 603 -9.52 -12.34 -77.74
C VAL A 603 -9.26 -12.53 -79.24
N TYR A 604 -10.27 -12.26 -80.08
CA TYR A 604 -10.19 -12.50 -81.54
C TYR A 604 -10.25 -11.18 -82.32
N GLY A 605 -9.48 -11.09 -83.40
CA GLY A 605 -9.34 -9.89 -84.25
C GLY A 605 -10.56 -9.53 -85.09
N ASP A 606 -11.45 -10.49 -85.34
CA ASP A 606 -12.75 -10.26 -85.96
C ASP A 606 -13.79 -9.70 -84.97
N GLY A 607 -13.43 -9.55 -83.70
CA GLY A 607 -14.30 -9.08 -82.63
C GLY A 607 -15.31 -10.12 -82.14
N SER A 608 -15.27 -11.37 -82.64
CA SER A 608 -16.19 -12.45 -82.23
C SER A 608 -15.98 -12.91 -80.79
N LYS A 609 -14.79 -12.66 -80.21
CA LYS A 609 -14.46 -12.94 -78.81
C LYS A 609 -13.70 -11.80 -78.17
N ARG A 610 -14.11 -11.46 -76.94
CA ARG A 610 -13.49 -10.40 -76.12
C ARG A 610 -13.39 -10.84 -74.67
N THR A 611 -12.32 -10.45 -74.00
CA THR A 611 -12.09 -10.79 -72.59
C THR A 611 -12.43 -9.62 -71.69
N TYR A 612 -12.99 -9.90 -70.52
CA TYR A 612 -13.28 -8.97 -69.44
C TYR A 612 -12.60 -9.48 -68.17
N ILE A 613 -11.91 -8.58 -67.47
CA ILE A 613 -11.18 -8.90 -66.22
C ILE A 613 -11.48 -7.81 -65.19
N LYS A 614 -11.65 -8.22 -63.93
CA LYS A 614 -11.97 -7.34 -62.81
C LYS A 614 -11.11 -7.67 -61.60
N PHE A 615 -10.46 -6.65 -61.05
CA PHE A 615 -9.66 -6.74 -59.81
C PHE A 615 -10.31 -5.98 -58.66
N ASP A 616 -10.15 -6.48 -57.44
CA ASP A 616 -10.57 -5.82 -56.21
C ASP A 616 -9.50 -4.81 -55.75
N LEU A 617 -9.88 -3.54 -55.65
CA LEU A 617 -9.01 -2.48 -55.16
C LEU A 617 -9.22 -2.19 -53.67
N SER A 618 -10.14 -2.85 -52.95
CA SER A 618 -10.39 -2.62 -51.52
C SER A 618 -9.18 -2.94 -50.63
N TRP A 619 -8.21 -3.69 -51.17
CA TRP A 619 -6.92 -3.98 -50.53
C TRP A 619 -5.97 -2.80 -50.50
N LEU A 620 -6.15 -1.81 -51.38
CA LEU A 620 -5.38 -0.58 -51.34
C LEU A 620 -5.87 0.28 -50.16
N PRO A 621 -4.96 0.81 -49.31
CA PRO A 621 -5.34 1.76 -48.26
C PRO A 621 -6.07 2.97 -48.87
N ALA A 622 -6.85 3.74 -48.12
CA ALA A 622 -7.52 4.93 -48.65
C ALA A 622 -6.54 6.10 -48.91
N ARG A 623 -6.93 7.01 -49.81
CA ARG A 623 -6.20 8.26 -50.15
C ARG A 623 -4.73 8.05 -50.56
N GLN A 624 -4.43 7.03 -51.35
CA GLN A 624 -3.10 6.82 -51.92
C GLN A 624 -2.97 7.56 -53.26
N ALA A 625 -1.76 8.01 -53.58
CA ALA A 625 -1.42 8.40 -54.95
C ALA A 625 -1.01 7.13 -55.72
N ILE A 626 -1.76 6.77 -56.76
CA ILE A 626 -1.36 5.68 -57.67
C ILE A 626 -0.24 6.22 -58.57
N ASN A 627 0.97 5.69 -58.41
CA ASN A 627 2.13 6.10 -59.19
C ASN A 627 2.26 5.30 -60.49
N SER A 628 2.00 3.99 -60.44
CA SER A 628 1.95 3.14 -61.62
C SER A 628 1.02 1.93 -61.40
N ALA A 629 0.44 1.42 -62.48
CA ALA A 629 -0.24 0.13 -62.48
C ALA A 629 0.01 -0.62 -63.80
N GLY A 630 0.30 -1.92 -63.70
CA GLY A 630 0.54 -2.81 -64.82
C GLY A 630 -0.33 -4.07 -64.74
N LEU A 631 -1.12 -4.33 -65.78
CA LEU A 631 -1.88 -5.57 -65.94
C LEU A 631 -0.99 -6.60 -66.64
N TYR A 632 -0.86 -7.80 -66.08
CA TYR A 632 -0.03 -8.86 -66.65
C TYR A 632 -0.83 -10.13 -66.92
N LEU A 633 -0.73 -10.65 -68.14
CA LEU A 633 -1.36 -11.91 -68.55
C LEU A 633 -0.32 -12.86 -69.16
N TYR A 634 -0.48 -14.15 -68.90
CA TYR A 634 0.36 -15.21 -69.45
C TYR A 634 -0.27 -15.83 -70.70
N GLU A 635 0.44 -15.79 -71.82
CA GLU A 635 0.01 -16.36 -73.10
C GLU A 635 -0.06 -17.91 -73.00
N SER A 636 -1.09 -18.52 -73.61
CA SER A 636 -1.45 -19.93 -73.39
C SER A 636 -1.21 -20.87 -74.59
N GLY A 637 -0.59 -20.40 -75.67
CA GLY A 637 -0.13 -21.18 -76.83
C GLY A 637 -0.84 -20.86 -78.16
N ALA A 638 -1.51 -19.72 -78.31
CA ALA A 638 -2.22 -19.30 -79.53
C ALA A 638 -1.26 -18.76 -80.63
N GLN A 639 -1.82 -18.31 -81.77
CA GLN A 639 -1.01 -17.68 -82.82
C GLN A 639 -0.63 -16.28 -82.35
N VAL A 640 0.66 -16.08 -82.10
CA VAL A 640 1.19 -14.80 -81.62
C VAL A 640 1.56 -13.90 -82.79
N GLY A 641 1.31 -12.60 -82.64
CA GLY A 641 1.78 -11.56 -83.56
C GLY A 641 0.88 -10.33 -83.59
N ASP A 642 -0.28 -10.38 -82.93
CA ASP A 642 -1.29 -9.34 -82.96
C ASP A 642 -1.18 -8.35 -81.79
N ASN A 643 -1.78 -7.18 -81.98
CA ASN A 643 -1.84 -6.18 -80.92
C ASN A 643 -3.12 -6.31 -80.10
N VAL A 644 -2.96 -6.61 -78.81
CA VAL A 644 -4.05 -6.60 -77.83
C VAL A 644 -4.09 -5.25 -77.13
N SER A 645 -5.25 -4.63 -77.13
CA SER A 645 -5.53 -3.34 -76.52
C SER A 645 -6.41 -3.52 -75.29
N VAL A 646 -6.13 -2.77 -74.22
CA VAL A 646 -6.89 -2.78 -72.97
C VAL A 646 -7.70 -1.49 -72.85
N PHE A 647 -8.97 -1.63 -72.51
CA PHE A 647 -9.94 -0.55 -72.39
C PHE A 647 -10.55 -0.56 -70.99
N HIS A 648 -10.80 0.63 -70.44
CA HIS A 648 -11.45 0.77 -69.14
C HIS A 648 -12.95 0.50 -69.26
N VAL A 649 -13.50 -0.33 -68.38
CA VAL A 649 -14.94 -0.56 -68.26
C VAL A 649 -15.45 0.35 -67.14
N ASN A 650 -16.19 1.40 -67.50
CA ASN A 650 -16.73 2.39 -66.57
C ASN A 650 -17.99 1.86 -65.83
N ASP A 651 -18.61 0.80 -66.35
CA ASP A 651 -19.83 0.22 -65.83
C ASP A 651 -19.60 -0.45 -64.47
N THR A 652 -20.16 0.14 -63.42
CA THR A 652 -20.16 -0.41 -62.06
C THR A 652 -21.28 -1.43 -61.83
N ALA A 653 -22.23 -1.63 -62.75
CA ALA A 653 -23.27 -2.67 -62.66
C ALA A 653 -22.72 -4.06 -63.03
N TRP A 654 -21.72 -4.10 -63.93
CA TRP A 654 -20.82 -5.25 -64.09
C TRP A 654 -20.12 -5.60 -62.75
N ALA A 655 -20.06 -4.66 -61.79
CA ALA A 655 -19.52 -4.95 -60.48
C ALA A 655 -20.41 -5.87 -59.63
N GLY A 656 -21.72 -5.97 -59.93
CA GLY A 656 -22.68 -6.86 -59.25
C GLY A 656 -23.12 -8.10 -60.05
N GLN A 657 -22.71 -8.20 -61.32
CA GLN A 657 -22.85 -9.42 -62.12
C GLN A 657 -21.71 -10.36 -61.74
N ALA A 658 -22.02 -11.50 -61.11
CA ALA A 658 -21.00 -12.52 -60.87
C ALA A 658 -20.38 -12.94 -62.20
N GLU A 659 -19.10 -13.28 -62.20
CA GLU A 659 -18.38 -13.87 -63.34
C GLU A 659 -19.19 -14.93 -64.10
N SER A 660 -20.07 -15.67 -63.41
CA SER A 660 -20.98 -16.68 -63.94
C SER A 660 -22.12 -16.14 -64.84
N THR A 661 -22.28 -14.83 -64.97
CA THR A 661 -23.43 -14.21 -65.66
C THR A 661 -23.09 -13.49 -66.96
N ILE A 662 -21.82 -13.14 -67.20
CA ILE A 662 -21.44 -12.49 -68.48
C ILE A 662 -21.52 -13.40 -69.66
N ASN A 663 -22.07 -12.88 -70.73
CA ASN A 663 -22.10 -13.49 -72.03
C ASN A 663 -22.04 -12.37 -73.08
N TRP A 664 -22.24 -12.73 -74.34
CA TRP A 664 -22.17 -11.75 -75.42
C TRP A 664 -23.27 -10.68 -75.34
N ASN A 665 -24.47 -11.07 -74.91
CA ASN A 665 -25.67 -10.22 -74.94
C ASN A 665 -25.67 -9.15 -73.84
N ASN A 666 -25.01 -9.39 -72.71
CA ASN A 666 -24.96 -8.46 -71.57
C ASN A 666 -23.56 -7.87 -71.34
N GLN A 667 -22.64 -7.99 -72.31
CA GLN A 667 -21.30 -7.46 -72.17
C GLN A 667 -21.29 -5.92 -72.03
N PRO A 668 -20.46 -5.32 -71.14
CA PRO A 668 -20.49 -3.88 -70.85
C PRO A 668 -20.26 -2.97 -72.06
N CYS A 669 -19.30 -3.32 -72.93
CA CYS A 669 -18.89 -2.42 -74.02
C CYS A 669 -19.83 -2.43 -75.24
N GLY A 670 -20.94 -3.17 -75.18
CA GLY A 670 -21.83 -3.39 -76.31
C GLY A 670 -21.28 -4.40 -77.31
N THR A 671 -22.16 -5.07 -78.05
CA THR A 671 -21.78 -6.12 -79.02
C THR A 671 -20.88 -5.56 -80.14
N ASN A 672 -21.08 -4.31 -80.54
CA ASN A 672 -20.27 -3.62 -81.54
C ASN A 672 -19.07 -2.84 -80.96
N PHE A 673 -18.85 -2.90 -79.64
CA PHE A 673 -17.82 -2.11 -78.94
C PHE A 673 -18.01 -0.58 -79.10
N ASP A 674 -19.26 -0.13 -79.05
CA ASP A 674 -19.71 1.25 -79.30
C ASP A 674 -20.39 1.89 -78.08
N ASN A 675 -20.51 1.18 -76.95
CA ASN A 675 -21.12 1.70 -75.75
C ASN A 675 -20.14 2.57 -74.92
N GLY A 676 -20.01 3.84 -75.32
CA GLY A 676 -19.17 4.83 -74.64
C GLY A 676 -19.61 5.21 -73.21
N ALA A 677 -20.84 4.87 -72.81
CA ALA A 677 -21.32 5.10 -71.45
C ALA A 677 -20.77 4.06 -70.47
N SER A 678 -20.72 2.79 -70.88
CA SER A 678 -20.25 1.67 -70.07
C SER A 678 -18.76 1.36 -70.24
N CYS A 679 -18.12 1.77 -71.35
CA CYS A 679 -16.69 1.57 -71.58
C CYS A 679 -16.01 2.81 -72.15
N ASN A 680 -14.76 3.03 -71.77
CA ASN A 680 -13.88 3.96 -72.47
C ASN A 680 -13.44 3.31 -73.79
N LEU A 681 -13.98 3.79 -74.92
CA LEU A 681 -13.69 3.24 -76.24
C LEU A 681 -12.30 3.62 -76.79
N THR A 682 -11.51 4.40 -76.03
CA THR A 682 -10.10 4.66 -76.32
C THR A 682 -9.23 3.69 -75.52
N ALA A 683 -8.37 2.96 -76.23
CA ALA A 683 -7.43 2.03 -75.60
C ALA A 683 -6.47 2.79 -74.68
N GLU A 684 -6.27 2.28 -73.46
CA GLU A 684 -5.30 2.86 -72.53
C GLU A 684 -3.88 2.37 -72.79
N SER A 685 -3.74 1.10 -73.15
CA SER A 685 -2.47 0.51 -73.52
C SER A 685 -2.67 -0.53 -74.62
N LYS A 686 -1.68 -0.65 -75.49
CA LYS A 686 -1.65 -1.55 -76.63
C LYS A 686 -0.29 -2.25 -76.67
N VAL A 687 -0.29 -3.58 -76.68
CA VAL A 687 0.93 -4.39 -76.66
C VAL A 687 0.83 -5.46 -77.74
N GLN A 688 1.92 -5.64 -78.48
CA GLN A 688 2.04 -6.73 -79.45
C GLN A 688 2.43 -8.02 -78.72
N VAL A 689 1.59 -9.04 -78.82
CA VAL A 689 1.86 -10.37 -78.27
C VAL A 689 2.73 -11.11 -79.29
N ASN A 690 4.03 -11.25 -79.05
CA ASN A 690 5.00 -11.69 -80.08
C ASN A 690 5.74 -12.99 -79.74
N SER A 691 5.37 -13.64 -78.64
CA SER A 691 5.98 -14.89 -78.17
C SER A 691 4.94 -15.75 -77.48
N GLN A 692 4.97 -17.06 -77.76
CA GLN A 692 4.13 -18.03 -77.08
C GLN A 692 4.65 -18.30 -75.66
N TYR A 693 3.74 -18.65 -74.75
CA TYR A 693 4.06 -19.04 -73.37
C TYR A 693 4.90 -17.99 -72.62
N ALA A 694 4.57 -16.71 -72.81
CA ALA A 694 5.28 -15.59 -72.23
C ALA A 694 4.32 -14.64 -71.49
N TRP A 695 4.88 -13.81 -70.61
CA TRP A 695 4.18 -12.74 -69.93
C TRP A 695 4.11 -11.48 -70.79
N PHE A 696 2.93 -10.87 -70.84
CA PHE A 696 2.73 -9.57 -71.46
C PHE A 696 2.11 -8.60 -70.45
N GLY A 697 2.57 -7.35 -70.47
CA GLY A 697 2.20 -6.32 -69.49
C GLY A 697 1.65 -5.06 -70.15
N TRP A 698 0.47 -4.59 -69.75
CA TRP A 698 -0.16 -3.36 -70.21
C TRP A 698 -0.11 -2.28 -69.13
N ASN A 699 0.25 -1.04 -69.49
CA ASN A 699 0.18 0.08 -68.56
C ASN A 699 -1.28 0.52 -68.40
N VAL A 700 -1.80 0.36 -67.18
CA VAL A 700 -3.21 0.60 -66.83
C VAL A 700 -3.32 1.61 -65.69
N THR A 701 -2.30 2.45 -65.52
CA THR A 701 -2.19 3.40 -64.40
C THR A 701 -3.37 4.36 -64.34
N GLN A 702 -3.83 4.88 -65.48
CA GLN A 702 -4.86 5.91 -65.51
C GLN A 702 -6.25 5.34 -65.25
N MET A 703 -6.56 4.12 -65.71
CA MET A 703 -7.83 3.46 -65.37
C MET A 703 -7.88 3.10 -63.89
N VAL A 704 -6.82 2.51 -63.35
CA VAL A 704 -6.75 2.14 -61.92
C VAL A 704 -6.88 3.40 -61.05
N ASN A 705 -6.15 4.47 -61.38
CA ASN A 705 -6.25 5.74 -60.67
C ASN A 705 -7.66 6.35 -60.77
N ARG A 706 -8.31 6.28 -61.95
CA ARG A 706 -9.68 6.80 -62.14
C ARG A 706 -10.71 6.02 -61.32
N SER A 707 -10.67 4.70 -61.30
CA SER A 707 -11.57 3.88 -60.46
C SER A 707 -11.35 4.20 -58.99
N TYR A 708 -10.10 4.14 -58.55
CA TYR A 708 -9.70 4.33 -57.17
C TYR A 708 -10.07 5.73 -56.63
N THR A 709 -9.79 6.80 -57.38
CA THR A 709 -10.12 8.18 -56.96
C THR A 709 -11.61 8.51 -56.99
N LYS A 710 -12.41 7.81 -57.79
CA LYS A 710 -13.88 7.91 -57.80
C LYS A 710 -14.54 7.11 -56.68
N GLY A 711 -13.78 6.34 -55.91
CA GLY A 711 -14.31 5.43 -54.89
C GLY A 711 -14.91 4.15 -55.47
N ASP A 712 -14.66 3.85 -56.75
CA ASP A 712 -14.95 2.52 -57.30
C ASP A 712 -13.82 1.58 -56.87
N LEU A 713 -14.16 0.68 -55.94
CA LEU A 713 -13.22 -0.29 -55.38
C LEU A 713 -12.91 -1.44 -56.35
N ASN A 714 -13.16 -1.27 -57.64
CA ASN A 714 -12.87 -2.26 -58.67
C ASN A 714 -12.13 -1.64 -59.85
N ALA A 715 -11.13 -2.36 -60.37
CA ALA A 715 -10.56 -2.07 -61.68
C ALA A 715 -11.11 -3.05 -62.71
N SER A 716 -12.03 -2.58 -63.56
CA SER A 716 -12.67 -3.38 -64.60
C SER A 716 -12.12 -3.05 -65.99
N MET A 717 -11.76 -4.08 -66.74
CA MET A 717 -11.01 -3.94 -67.99
C MET A 717 -11.58 -4.86 -69.07
N ALA A 718 -11.56 -4.39 -70.32
CA ALA A 718 -11.88 -5.18 -71.50
C ALA A 718 -10.65 -5.29 -72.39
N LEU A 719 -10.37 -6.50 -72.88
CA LEU A 719 -9.32 -6.78 -73.84
C LEU A 719 -9.95 -6.98 -75.22
N ASN A 720 -9.44 -6.24 -76.19
CA ASN A 720 -9.86 -6.34 -77.58
C ASN A 720 -8.63 -6.34 -78.50
N LEU A 721 -8.69 -7.11 -79.58
CA LEU A 721 -7.58 -7.23 -80.52
C LEU A 721 -7.77 -6.23 -81.65
N SER A 722 -6.70 -5.48 -81.96
CA SER A 722 -6.66 -4.57 -83.10
C SER A 722 -5.69 -5.12 -84.15
N GLY A 723 -6.20 -5.88 -85.12
CA GLY A 723 -5.36 -6.65 -86.04
C GLY A 723 -6.15 -7.35 -87.14
N SER A 724 -5.47 -8.24 -87.86
CA SER A 724 -6.01 -8.93 -89.03
C SER A 724 -7.25 -9.78 -88.68
N ALA A 725 -8.21 -9.92 -89.61
CA ALA A 725 -9.49 -10.62 -89.38
C ALA A 725 -9.37 -12.11 -89.00
N GLY A 726 -8.15 -12.69 -89.00
CA GLY A 726 -7.87 -14.06 -88.54
C GLY A 726 -7.04 -14.14 -87.24
N GLY A 727 -6.67 -13.00 -86.64
CA GLY A 727 -5.85 -12.94 -85.44
C GLY A 727 -6.54 -13.50 -84.20
N LYS A 728 -5.82 -14.29 -83.39
CA LYS A 728 -6.37 -14.90 -82.17
C LYS A 728 -5.30 -14.97 -81.08
N GLU A 729 -5.61 -14.38 -79.93
CA GLU A 729 -4.75 -14.45 -78.75
C GLU A 729 -5.49 -15.14 -77.60
N SER A 730 -4.74 -15.88 -76.77
CA SER A 730 -5.30 -16.65 -75.67
C SER A 730 -4.41 -16.55 -74.44
N PHE A 731 -4.99 -16.18 -73.31
CA PHE A 731 -4.28 -16.06 -72.04
C PHE A 731 -4.82 -17.05 -71.00
N ARG A 732 -4.05 -17.33 -69.94
CA ARG A 732 -4.55 -18.09 -68.79
C ARG A 732 -5.56 -17.26 -68.00
N SER A 733 -6.61 -17.90 -67.49
CA SER A 733 -7.56 -17.29 -66.55
C SER A 733 -7.19 -17.60 -65.09
N LYS A 734 -7.95 -17.07 -64.13
CA LYS A 734 -7.81 -17.39 -62.70
C LYS A 734 -8.15 -18.84 -62.35
N GLU A 735 -8.90 -19.56 -63.19
CA GLU A 735 -9.22 -20.99 -63.03
C GLU A 735 -8.04 -21.89 -63.40
N TYR A 736 -6.99 -21.35 -64.02
CA TYR A 736 -5.84 -22.18 -64.41
C TYR A 736 -5.18 -22.80 -63.18
N TRP A 737 -4.92 -24.11 -63.24
CA TRP A 737 -4.49 -24.89 -62.08
C TRP A 737 -3.17 -24.41 -61.46
N ASP A 738 -2.28 -23.81 -62.25
CA ASP A 738 -1.01 -23.26 -61.79
C ASP A 738 -1.18 -21.77 -61.45
N PRO A 739 -1.17 -21.40 -60.15
CA PRO A 739 -1.36 -20.02 -59.72
C PRO A 739 -0.25 -19.07 -60.21
N THR A 740 0.94 -19.59 -60.52
CA THR A 740 2.08 -18.78 -60.98
C THR A 740 1.92 -18.25 -62.40
N LYS A 741 0.87 -18.66 -63.13
CA LYS A 741 0.58 -18.26 -64.51
C LYS A 741 -0.75 -17.53 -64.67
N ARG A 742 -1.44 -17.21 -63.57
CA ARG A 742 -2.75 -16.53 -63.58
C ARG A 742 -2.60 -15.02 -63.76
N PRO A 743 -3.56 -14.32 -64.38
CA PRO A 743 -3.49 -12.87 -64.56
C PRO A 743 -3.28 -12.13 -63.24
N TYR A 744 -2.43 -11.11 -63.21
CA TYR A 744 -2.22 -10.27 -62.02
C TYR A 744 -2.18 -8.79 -62.36
N LEU A 745 -2.50 -7.95 -61.37
CA LEU A 745 -2.42 -6.49 -61.45
C LEU A 745 -1.38 -5.99 -60.45
N ASN A 746 -0.33 -5.35 -60.94
CA ASN A 746 0.76 -4.82 -60.14
C ASN A 746 0.63 -3.30 -59.99
N ILE A 747 0.44 -2.79 -58.78
CA ILE A 747 0.12 -1.38 -58.51
C ILE A 747 1.18 -0.81 -57.56
N THR A 748 1.89 0.23 -57.99
CA THR A 748 2.78 1.01 -57.13
C THR A 748 2.08 2.31 -56.71
N TYR A 749 2.08 2.58 -55.41
CA TYR A 749 1.41 3.73 -54.82
C TYR A 749 2.21 4.34 -53.65
N GLN A 750 1.85 5.56 -53.27
CA GLN A 750 2.46 6.31 -52.19
C GLN A 750 1.40 6.98 -51.31
N ASP A 751 1.64 7.02 -50.00
CA ASP A 751 0.79 7.75 -49.06
C ASP A 751 0.99 9.26 -49.24
N ILE A 752 -0.11 10.02 -49.32
CA ILE A 752 -0.07 11.47 -49.50
C ILE A 752 -0.04 12.24 -48.17
N GLY A 753 -0.17 11.53 -47.03
CA GLY A 753 -0.23 12.13 -45.70
C GLY A 753 -1.44 13.02 -45.47
N THR A 754 -1.60 13.50 -44.24
CA THR A 754 -2.65 14.47 -43.87
C THR A 754 -2.02 15.85 -43.64
N PRO A 755 -2.48 16.90 -44.33
CA PRO A 755 -2.01 18.26 -44.10
C PRO A 755 -2.51 18.77 -42.73
N VAL A 756 -1.64 19.41 -41.96
CA VAL A 756 -1.95 19.98 -40.65
C VAL A 756 -1.32 21.36 -40.47
N ASN A 757 -1.92 22.15 -39.60
CA ASN A 757 -1.43 23.46 -39.20
C ASN A 757 -0.14 23.32 -38.36
N PRO A 758 1.03 23.74 -38.88
CA PRO A 758 2.30 23.62 -38.15
C PRO A 758 2.35 24.47 -36.88
N ALA A 759 1.46 25.47 -36.74
CA ALA A 759 1.38 26.33 -35.56
C ALA A 759 0.61 25.70 -34.38
N SER A 760 -0.06 24.55 -34.57
CA SER A 760 -0.77 23.89 -33.47
C SER A 760 0.20 23.20 -32.52
N ASN A 761 0.07 23.45 -31.21
CA ASN A 761 0.86 22.76 -30.18
C ASN A 761 0.46 21.29 -30.01
N SER A 762 -0.78 20.93 -30.37
CA SER A 762 -1.29 19.58 -30.30
C SER A 762 -2.29 19.29 -31.41
N ILE A 763 -2.37 18.03 -31.82
CA ILE A 763 -3.31 17.55 -32.83
C ILE A 763 -4.10 16.41 -32.21
N PHE A 764 -5.42 16.48 -32.31
CA PHE A 764 -6.33 15.55 -31.65
C PHE A 764 -6.90 14.58 -32.68
N PHE A 765 -6.89 13.28 -32.37
CA PHE A 765 -7.34 12.20 -33.24
C PHE A 765 -8.41 11.36 -32.58
N ARG A 766 -9.35 10.85 -33.38
CA ARG A 766 -10.42 9.94 -32.94
C ARG A 766 -10.72 8.86 -33.98
N LYS A 767 -10.87 7.63 -33.50
CA LYS A 767 -11.23 6.46 -34.30
C LYS A 767 -12.23 5.57 -33.59
N ASN A 768 -13.39 5.38 -34.20
CA ASN A 768 -14.36 4.40 -33.75
C ASN A 768 -14.02 3.02 -34.32
N PHE A 769 -14.29 1.99 -33.54
CA PHE A 769 -14.23 0.59 -33.95
C PHE A 769 -15.24 -0.22 -33.11
N THR A 770 -15.62 -1.40 -33.58
CA THR A 770 -16.67 -2.21 -32.93
C THR A 770 -16.11 -3.59 -32.54
N ILE A 771 -16.43 -4.06 -31.34
CA ILE A 771 -16.14 -5.41 -30.88
C ILE A 771 -17.47 -6.17 -30.73
N SER A 772 -17.68 -7.16 -31.61
CA SER A 772 -18.89 -7.99 -31.58
C SER A 772 -18.85 -9.05 -30.47
N ASP A 773 -17.66 -9.60 -30.19
CA ASP A 773 -17.42 -10.64 -29.20
C ASP A 773 -16.22 -10.28 -28.31
N MET A 774 -16.49 -10.13 -27.00
CA MET A 774 -15.46 -9.85 -25.99
C MET A 774 -14.53 -11.03 -25.74
N ALA A 775 -14.86 -12.24 -26.22
CA ALA A 775 -13.93 -13.37 -26.18
C ALA A 775 -12.69 -13.14 -27.04
N LEU A 776 -12.75 -12.25 -28.05
CA LEU A 776 -11.63 -11.95 -28.96
C LEU A 776 -10.75 -10.79 -28.48
N ALA A 777 -11.14 -10.09 -27.41
CA ALA A 777 -10.52 -8.84 -26.95
C ALA A 777 -10.22 -8.86 -25.44
N LYS A 778 -9.47 -9.86 -25.00
CA LYS A 778 -9.01 -10.04 -23.61
C LYS A 778 -7.71 -9.28 -23.31
N LYS A 779 -6.91 -8.98 -24.34
CA LYS A 779 -5.71 -8.13 -24.28
C LYS A 779 -5.59 -7.36 -25.60
N GLY A 780 -4.92 -6.22 -25.58
CA GLY A 780 -4.63 -5.39 -26.75
C GLY A 780 -3.14 -5.16 -26.92
N ILE A 781 -2.67 -5.11 -28.16
CA ILE A 781 -1.34 -4.64 -28.53
C ILE A 781 -1.53 -3.31 -29.24
N LEU A 782 -1.05 -2.24 -28.61
CA LEU A 782 -1.09 -0.88 -29.10
C LEU A 782 0.29 -0.50 -29.63
N LYS A 783 0.42 -0.33 -30.94
CA LYS A 783 1.63 0.18 -31.58
C LYS A 783 1.42 1.64 -31.94
N ILE A 784 2.38 2.48 -31.59
CA ILE A 784 2.29 3.94 -31.74
C ILE A 784 3.54 4.46 -32.42
N LYS A 785 3.32 5.28 -33.44
CA LYS A 785 4.32 6.14 -34.05
C LYS A 785 3.99 7.56 -33.64
N SER A 786 4.96 8.27 -33.06
CA SER A 786 4.84 9.67 -32.67
C SER A 786 6.18 10.36 -32.91
N ALA A 787 6.19 11.57 -33.48
CA ALA A 787 7.43 12.33 -33.60
C ALA A 787 7.86 12.86 -32.23
N ASP A 788 7.03 13.70 -31.61
CA ASP A 788 7.34 14.29 -30.31
C ASP A 788 6.81 13.43 -29.18
N ALA A 789 5.49 13.35 -29.02
CA ALA A 789 4.81 12.55 -28.00
C ALA A 789 3.34 12.36 -28.37
N ALA A 790 2.67 11.34 -27.85
CA ALA A 790 1.26 11.05 -27.93
C ALA A 790 0.67 10.53 -26.60
N ASP A 791 -0.49 11.06 -26.22
CA ASP A 791 -1.35 10.43 -25.20
C ASP A 791 -2.47 9.67 -25.90
N VAL A 792 -2.67 8.39 -25.56
CA VAL A 792 -3.71 7.54 -26.15
C VAL A 792 -4.74 7.20 -25.09
N TYR A 793 -6.00 7.45 -25.43
CA TYR A 793 -7.18 7.17 -24.63
C TYR A 793 -8.02 6.11 -25.32
N LEU A 794 -8.52 5.14 -24.55
CA LEU A 794 -9.46 4.13 -24.99
C LEU A 794 -10.72 4.28 -24.14
N ASN A 795 -11.85 4.58 -24.79
CA ASN A 795 -13.14 4.81 -24.12
C ASN A 795 -13.09 5.83 -22.97
N GLY A 796 -12.30 6.90 -23.12
CA GLY A 796 -12.13 7.95 -22.11
C GLY A 796 -11.03 7.68 -21.07
N VAL A 797 -10.41 6.50 -21.07
CA VAL A 797 -9.34 6.14 -20.12
C VAL A 797 -7.98 6.29 -20.79
N LEU A 798 -7.03 6.96 -20.15
CA LEU A 798 -5.65 7.05 -20.62
C LEU A 798 -4.97 5.68 -20.53
N VAL A 799 -4.53 5.13 -21.67
CA VAL A 799 -3.92 3.80 -21.76
C VAL A 799 -2.44 3.83 -22.19
N PHE A 800 -1.96 4.98 -22.66
CA PHE A 800 -0.55 5.23 -22.97
C PHE A 800 -0.23 6.73 -22.90
N SER A 801 0.95 7.10 -22.40
CA SER A 801 1.48 8.47 -22.42
C SER A 801 3.01 8.46 -22.48
N ASP A 802 3.57 9.28 -23.37
CA ASP A 802 5.01 9.61 -23.49
C ASP A 802 5.23 11.15 -23.52
N SER A 803 4.24 11.91 -23.00
CA SER A 803 4.12 13.38 -23.08
C SER A 803 5.34 14.20 -22.66
N THR A 804 6.26 13.62 -21.87
CA THR A 804 7.45 14.26 -21.30
C THR A 804 8.69 14.18 -22.19
N THR A 805 8.77 13.24 -23.14
CA THR A 805 9.98 12.97 -23.93
C THR A 805 9.75 13.31 -25.40
N SER A 806 10.49 14.27 -25.96
CA SER A 806 10.46 14.57 -27.40
C SER A 806 11.52 13.73 -28.12
N HIS A 807 11.10 12.90 -29.08
CA HIS A 807 11.99 12.04 -29.87
C HIS A 807 11.85 12.29 -31.38
N ASN A 808 12.32 11.37 -32.23
CA ASN A 808 12.06 11.37 -33.67
C ASN A 808 11.17 10.17 -33.99
N ALA A 809 10.40 10.22 -35.07
CA ALA A 809 9.56 9.09 -35.47
C ALA A 809 10.38 7.99 -36.18
N THR A 810 10.50 6.81 -35.56
CA THR A 810 10.74 5.52 -36.24
C THR A 810 9.38 4.91 -36.63
N TYR A 811 9.29 3.83 -37.41
CA TYR A 811 7.95 3.43 -37.90
C TYR A 811 7.02 2.95 -36.77
N TRP A 812 7.54 2.27 -35.75
CA TRP A 812 6.91 2.21 -34.43
C TRP A 812 7.90 2.78 -33.42
N ASN A 813 7.45 3.70 -32.58
CA ASN A 813 8.24 4.33 -31.51
C ASN A 813 7.98 3.65 -30.17
N SER A 814 6.76 3.17 -29.99
CA SER A 814 6.31 2.60 -28.74
C SER A 814 5.31 1.50 -29.00
N ILE A 815 5.40 0.47 -28.18
CA ILE A 815 4.45 -0.64 -28.14
C ILE A 815 4.01 -0.77 -26.70
N SER A 816 2.71 -0.84 -26.49
CA SER A 816 2.10 -0.97 -25.17
C SER A 816 1.12 -2.12 -25.16
N ILE A 817 1.16 -2.91 -24.10
CA ILE A 817 0.20 -3.98 -23.87
C ILE A 817 -0.97 -3.41 -23.09
N ILE A 818 -2.13 -3.38 -23.74
CA ILE A 818 -3.37 -2.81 -23.23
C ILE A 818 -4.19 -3.94 -22.61
N ASN A 819 -4.66 -3.74 -21.39
CA ASN A 819 -5.54 -4.71 -20.76
C ASN A 819 -6.91 -4.72 -21.46
N GLY A 820 -7.50 -5.89 -21.70
CA GLY A 820 -8.80 -6.00 -22.37
C GLY A 820 -9.96 -5.33 -21.62
N ARG A 821 -9.80 -5.00 -20.33
CA ARG A 821 -10.77 -4.25 -19.51
C ARG A 821 -11.20 -2.91 -20.11
N TYR A 822 -10.34 -2.30 -20.93
CA TYR A 822 -10.63 -1.01 -21.55
C TYR A 822 -11.52 -1.14 -22.79
N PHE A 823 -11.72 -2.36 -23.28
CA PHE A 823 -12.67 -2.65 -24.36
C PHE A 823 -14.07 -2.89 -23.80
N VAL A 824 -15.07 -2.44 -24.54
CA VAL A 824 -16.49 -2.73 -24.28
C VAL A 824 -17.10 -3.49 -25.44
N LYS A 825 -18.13 -4.29 -25.16
CA LYS A 825 -18.90 -4.92 -26.23
C LYS A 825 -19.67 -3.85 -27.01
N GLY A 826 -19.63 -3.93 -28.33
CA GLY A 826 -20.22 -2.93 -29.22
C GLY A 826 -19.22 -1.85 -29.60
N ASP A 827 -19.66 -0.60 -29.63
CA ASP A 827 -18.83 0.50 -30.12
C ASP A 827 -17.77 0.91 -29.09
N ASN A 828 -16.57 1.19 -29.61
CA ASN A 828 -15.42 1.66 -28.86
C ASN A 828 -14.81 2.87 -29.56
N ILE A 829 -14.07 3.69 -28.81
CA ILE A 829 -13.31 4.84 -29.32
C ILE A 829 -11.85 4.75 -28.89
N VAL A 830 -10.92 4.94 -29.83
CA VAL A 830 -9.56 5.39 -29.52
C VAL A 830 -9.47 6.89 -29.79
N ALA A 831 -9.00 7.65 -28.82
CA ALA A 831 -8.72 9.06 -28.92
C ALA A 831 -7.22 9.30 -28.67
N VAL A 832 -6.57 10.18 -29.44
CA VAL A 832 -5.14 10.46 -29.29
C VAL A 832 -4.88 11.95 -29.28
N LYS A 833 -4.07 12.42 -28.34
CA LYS A 833 -3.51 13.77 -28.33
C LYS A 833 -2.05 13.68 -28.75
N LEU A 834 -1.74 14.09 -29.97
CA LEU A 834 -0.38 14.17 -30.48
C LEU A 834 0.21 15.54 -30.17
N TYR A 835 1.35 15.57 -29.49
CA TYR A 835 2.10 16.79 -29.24
C TYR A 835 2.92 17.17 -30.47
N ASN A 836 2.99 18.46 -30.79
CA ASN A 836 3.75 19.00 -31.91
C ASN A 836 4.70 20.10 -31.40
N LYS A 837 5.84 19.69 -30.84
CA LYS A 837 6.84 20.60 -30.23
C LYS A 837 7.85 21.13 -31.25
N ARG A 838 8.08 20.41 -32.36
CA ARG A 838 9.11 20.74 -33.38
C ARG A 838 8.55 21.18 -34.73
N GLY A 839 7.23 21.30 -34.89
CA GLY A 839 6.59 21.70 -36.15
C GLY A 839 6.65 20.63 -37.25
N ALA A 840 6.98 19.39 -36.90
CA ALA A 840 7.04 18.24 -37.80
C ALA A 840 6.33 17.03 -37.17
N PRO A 841 5.00 17.10 -36.97
CA PRO A 841 4.26 16.03 -36.30
C PRO A 841 4.19 14.81 -37.22
N TRP A 842 4.52 13.63 -36.69
CA TRP A 842 4.26 12.33 -37.31
C TRP A 842 3.40 11.52 -36.36
N PHE A 843 2.37 10.85 -36.88
CA PHE A 843 1.52 9.94 -36.12
C PHE A 843 1.10 8.76 -36.99
N ASP A 844 1.07 7.56 -36.42
CA ASP A 844 0.41 6.33 -36.91
C ASP A 844 0.08 5.48 -35.67
N LEU A 845 -0.99 4.68 -35.73
CA LEU A 845 -1.41 3.84 -34.61
C LEU A 845 -2.06 2.56 -35.13
N SER A 846 -1.64 1.43 -34.55
CA SER A 846 -2.28 0.14 -34.73
C SER A 846 -2.75 -0.40 -33.38
N LEU A 847 -3.96 -0.94 -33.33
CA LEU A 847 -4.52 -1.58 -32.15
C LEU A 847 -5.04 -2.97 -32.54
N THR A 848 -4.48 -3.99 -31.92
CA THR A 848 -4.80 -5.38 -32.20
C THR A 848 -5.26 -6.07 -30.94
N ALA A 849 -6.37 -6.78 -30.97
CA ALA A 849 -6.90 -7.55 -29.85
C ALA A 849 -6.46 -9.01 -29.91
N LEU A 850 -6.27 -9.60 -28.73
CA LEU A 850 -5.98 -11.01 -28.48
C LEU A 850 -7.12 -11.62 -27.67
N ASN A 851 -7.48 -12.86 -27.98
CA ASN A 851 -8.50 -13.66 -27.26
C ASN A 851 -8.03 -14.23 -25.91
N ASP A 852 -6.79 -13.96 -25.50
CA ASP A 852 -6.18 -14.52 -24.29
C ASP A 852 -5.74 -13.39 -23.35
N SER A 853 -6.00 -13.56 -22.06
CA SER A 853 -5.59 -12.62 -21.02
C SER A 853 -4.27 -13.01 -20.36
N ARG A 854 -3.79 -14.24 -20.58
CA ARG A 854 -2.56 -14.78 -19.99
C ARG A 854 -1.35 -13.95 -20.42
N ASN A 855 -0.43 -13.75 -19.49
CA ASN A 855 0.88 -13.20 -19.82
C ASN A 855 1.71 -14.29 -20.50
N LYS A 856 2.47 -13.93 -21.53
CA LYS A 856 3.28 -14.89 -22.27
C LYS A 856 4.73 -14.47 -22.17
N ALA A 857 5.57 -15.38 -21.73
CA ALA A 857 6.99 -15.13 -21.57
C ALA A 857 7.80 -16.34 -22.04
N MET A 858 9.00 -16.08 -22.52
CA MET A 858 10.00 -17.12 -22.75
C MET A 858 11.29 -16.79 -22.01
N VAL A 859 11.98 -17.80 -21.51
CA VAL A 859 13.29 -17.69 -20.88
C VAL A 859 14.28 -18.41 -21.76
N ILE A 860 15.27 -17.69 -22.28
CA ILE A 860 16.24 -18.19 -23.26
C ILE A 860 17.58 -18.30 -22.58
N MET A 861 18.04 -19.53 -22.35
CA MET A 861 19.40 -19.81 -21.90
C MET A 861 20.27 -20.22 -23.09
N THR A 862 21.47 -19.66 -23.18
CA THR A 862 22.50 -20.08 -24.14
C THR A 862 23.90 -19.73 -23.64
N ASP A 863 24.89 -20.48 -24.09
CA ASP A 863 26.27 -20.35 -23.66
C ASP A 863 27.21 -19.63 -24.64
N GLY A 864 26.68 -19.17 -25.78
CA GLY A 864 27.51 -18.56 -26.81
C GLY A 864 26.84 -18.34 -28.16
N GLU A 865 27.61 -17.78 -29.10
CA GLU A 865 27.19 -17.18 -30.37
C GLU A 865 26.29 -18.07 -31.25
N ALA A 866 25.17 -17.53 -31.73
CA ALA A 866 24.34 -18.19 -32.74
C ALA A 866 25.18 -18.45 -34.01
N ASN A 867 25.47 -19.71 -34.30
CA ASN A 867 26.34 -20.11 -35.40
C ASN A 867 25.59 -20.94 -36.46
N THR A 868 24.26 -21.05 -36.34
CA THR A 868 23.36 -21.76 -37.25
C THR A 868 22.04 -20.99 -37.41
N LEU A 869 21.52 -20.93 -38.64
CA LEU A 869 20.22 -20.34 -38.98
C LEU A 869 19.11 -21.40 -38.98
N ILE A 870 17.86 -20.96 -38.77
CA ILE A 870 16.70 -21.85 -38.94
C ILE A 870 16.67 -22.44 -40.36
N ASN A 871 16.37 -23.74 -40.46
CA ASN A 871 16.38 -24.51 -41.71
C ASN A 871 17.75 -24.59 -42.43
N SER A 872 18.86 -24.25 -41.77
CA SER A 872 20.20 -24.47 -42.35
C SER A 872 20.48 -25.96 -42.53
N THR A 873 20.83 -26.34 -43.75
CA THR A 873 21.40 -27.67 -44.07
C THR A 873 22.93 -27.67 -44.05
N SER A 874 23.53 -26.49 -43.86
CA SER A 874 24.96 -26.29 -43.71
C SER A 874 25.32 -26.58 -42.26
N GLY A 875 26.40 -27.33 -42.00
CA GLY A 875 26.90 -27.59 -40.64
C GLY A 875 27.23 -26.30 -39.87
N CYS A 876 27.79 -26.43 -38.65
CA CYS A 876 28.12 -25.25 -37.85
C CYS A 876 29.09 -24.34 -38.62
N ASP A 877 28.73 -23.06 -38.79
CA ASP A 877 29.51 -21.94 -39.38
C ASP A 877 29.13 -21.45 -40.80
N THR A 878 28.78 -20.16 -40.90
CA THR A 878 29.42 -19.17 -41.80
C THR A 878 28.84 -17.74 -41.69
N LEU A 879 27.75 -17.48 -40.96
CA LEU A 879 27.15 -16.13 -40.88
C LEU A 879 26.61 -15.79 -39.48
N VAL A 880 27.50 -15.77 -38.50
CA VAL A 880 27.19 -15.50 -37.09
C VAL A 880 26.42 -14.17 -36.88
N SER A 881 26.76 -13.14 -37.65
CA SER A 881 26.03 -11.85 -37.63
C SER A 881 24.60 -11.96 -38.19
N VAL A 882 24.38 -12.83 -39.18
CA VAL A 882 23.05 -13.06 -39.78
C VAL A 882 22.19 -13.92 -38.84
N ALA A 883 22.77 -14.95 -38.23
CA ALA A 883 22.08 -15.78 -37.23
C ALA A 883 21.70 -14.98 -35.97
N SER A 884 22.60 -14.09 -35.52
CA SER A 884 22.30 -13.16 -34.43
C SER A 884 21.18 -12.19 -34.80
N ASN A 885 21.22 -11.57 -35.99
CA ASN A 885 20.18 -10.66 -36.44
C ASN A 885 18.82 -11.34 -36.66
N ASP A 886 18.80 -12.57 -37.18
CA ASP A 886 17.57 -13.37 -37.32
C ASP A 886 16.95 -13.68 -35.94
N SER A 887 17.78 -14.04 -34.96
CA SER A 887 17.33 -14.29 -33.58
C SER A 887 16.72 -13.05 -32.94
N ILE A 888 17.37 -11.88 -33.09
CA ILE A 888 16.85 -10.58 -32.62
C ILE A 888 15.51 -10.28 -33.30
N SER A 889 15.46 -10.35 -34.63
CA SER A 889 14.26 -10.05 -35.43
C SER A 889 13.04 -10.89 -34.99
N ARG A 890 13.25 -12.18 -34.73
CA ARG A 890 12.18 -13.08 -34.25
C ARG A 890 11.70 -12.74 -32.85
N ALA A 891 12.60 -12.44 -31.92
CA ALA A 891 12.22 -12.05 -30.56
C ALA A 891 11.43 -10.73 -30.56
N CYS A 892 11.88 -9.73 -31.34
CA CYS A 892 11.15 -8.49 -31.47
C CYS A 892 9.77 -8.77 -32.07
N SER A 893 9.69 -9.54 -33.16
CA SER A 893 8.41 -9.93 -33.77
C SER A 893 7.47 -10.67 -32.81
N ALA A 894 8.00 -11.50 -31.91
CA ALA A 894 7.21 -12.19 -30.89
C ALA A 894 6.54 -11.21 -29.92
N TYR A 895 7.28 -10.20 -29.46
CA TYR A 895 6.73 -9.13 -28.62
C TYR A 895 5.76 -8.24 -29.41
N GLU A 896 6.16 -7.79 -30.59
CA GLU A 896 5.38 -6.86 -31.42
C GLU A 896 4.03 -7.46 -31.84
N ASN A 897 3.96 -8.76 -32.12
CA ASN A 897 2.76 -9.38 -32.68
C ASN A 897 1.91 -10.11 -31.63
N TYR A 898 2.51 -10.53 -30.51
CA TYR A 898 1.83 -11.37 -29.51
C TYR A 898 2.03 -10.90 -28.07
N GLY A 899 2.85 -9.87 -27.83
CA GLY A 899 3.19 -9.39 -26.49
C GLY A 899 4.00 -10.39 -25.66
N ILE A 900 4.78 -11.26 -26.33
CA ILE A 900 5.63 -12.26 -25.67
C ILE A 900 6.93 -11.59 -25.21
N VAL A 901 7.21 -11.63 -23.91
CA VAL A 901 8.44 -11.07 -23.32
C VAL A 901 9.54 -12.13 -23.32
N SER A 902 10.75 -11.79 -23.78
CA SER A 902 11.91 -12.71 -23.78
C SER A 902 12.93 -12.31 -22.71
N ASN A 903 13.03 -13.10 -21.65
CA ASN A 903 14.14 -13.01 -20.71
C ASN A 903 15.30 -13.86 -21.22
N THR A 904 16.53 -13.37 -21.10
CA THR A 904 17.70 -14.06 -21.64
C THR A 904 18.78 -14.26 -20.58
N VAL A 905 19.42 -15.42 -20.60
CA VAL A 905 20.48 -15.81 -19.67
C VAL A 905 21.70 -16.29 -20.47
N GLY A 906 22.78 -15.51 -20.42
CA GLY A 906 24.08 -15.90 -20.97
C GLY A 906 24.84 -16.77 -19.98
N PHE A 907 25.17 -18.00 -20.35
CA PHE A 907 25.71 -18.98 -19.41
C PHE A 907 27.16 -19.40 -19.72
N GLY A 908 28.03 -19.35 -18.72
CA GLY A 908 29.45 -19.71 -18.87
C GLY A 908 30.37 -18.54 -19.28
N ALA A 909 31.67 -18.76 -19.23
CA ALA A 909 32.69 -17.70 -19.36
C ALA A 909 32.78 -17.06 -20.76
N ASP A 910 32.31 -17.77 -21.79
CA ASP A 910 32.41 -17.36 -23.20
C ASP A 910 31.11 -16.82 -23.80
N ALA A 911 30.06 -16.67 -22.98
CA ALA A 911 28.75 -16.21 -23.44
C ALA A 911 28.82 -14.80 -24.05
N LYS A 912 28.37 -14.66 -25.30
CA LYS A 912 28.36 -13.37 -26.02
C LYS A 912 27.10 -12.57 -25.68
N ASN A 913 27.29 -11.55 -24.85
CA ASN A 913 26.22 -10.74 -24.27
C ASN A 913 25.44 -9.85 -25.27
N VAL A 914 26.06 -9.38 -26.36
CA VAL A 914 25.46 -8.40 -27.29
C VAL A 914 24.13 -8.87 -27.89
N THR A 915 24.09 -10.10 -28.43
CA THR A 915 22.88 -10.64 -29.08
C THR A 915 21.76 -10.86 -28.06
N LEU A 916 22.07 -11.38 -26.87
CA LEU A 916 21.09 -11.63 -25.82
C LEU A 916 20.53 -10.33 -25.22
N ILE A 917 21.39 -9.34 -24.98
CA ILE A 917 20.96 -7.99 -24.56
C ILE A 917 20.01 -7.39 -25.61
N ALA A 918 20.31 -7.55 -26.90
CA ALA A 918 19.44 -7.03 -27.97
C ALA A 918 18.08 -7.76 -28.01
N ILE A 919 18.06 -9.08 -27.82
CA ILE A 919 16.82 -9.89 -27.71
C ILE A 919 15.98 -9.43 -26.51
N ALA A 920 16.58 -9.31 -25.32
CA ALA A 920 15.88 -8.87 -24.12
C ALA A 920 15.33 -7.45 -24.27
N ASN A 921 16.17 -6.51 -24.74
CA ASN A 921 15.78 -5.11 -24.89
C ASN A 921 14.62 -4.90 -25.87
N CYS A 922 14.62 -5.56 -27.03
CA CYS A 922 13.53 -5.34 -28.00
C CYS A 922 12.22 -6.06 -27.64
N SER A 923 12.29 -7.08 -26.77
CA SER A 923 11.11 -7.79 -26.26
C SER A 923 10.68 -7.32 -24.86
N HIS A 924 11.29 -6.25 -24.33
CA HIS A 924 11.05 -5.71 -23.01
C HIS A 924 11.28 -6.71 -21.85
N GLY A 925 12.18 -7.67 -22.04
CA GLY A 925 12.64 -8.61 -21.03
C GLY A 925 13.95 -8.18 -20.36
N ALA A 926 14.43 -9.00 -19.43
CA ALA A 926 15.69 -8.78 -18.73
C ALA A 926 16.81 -9.69 -19.25
N TYR A 927 18.03 -9.16 -19.25
CA TYR A 927 19.25 -9.91 -19.55
C TYR A 927 20.04 -10.19 -18.27
N TYR A 928 20.47 -11.43 -18.13
CA TYR A 928 21.35 -11.88 -17.05
C TYR A 928 22.51 -12.68 -17.62
N SER A 929 23.59 -12.79 -16.85
CA SER A 929 24.69 -13.68 -17.18
C SER A 929 25.34 -14.23 -15.93
N SER A 930 25.74 -15.49 -15.96
CA SER A 930 26.49 -16.11 -14.86
C SER A 930 27.37 -17.25 -15.38
N ASN A 931 28.50 -17.47 -14.71
CA ASN A 931 29.31 -18.68 -14.81
C ASN A 931 29.42 -19.41 -13.46
N ASN A 932 28.53 -19.08 -12.53
CA ASN A 932 28.43 -19.63 -11.19
C ASN A 932 27.03 -20.24 -10.98
N ALA A 933 26.99 -21.50 -10.53
CA ALA A 933 25.74 -22.25 -10.35
C ALA A 933 24.81 -21.63 -9.30
N ASP A 934 25.34 -21.15 -8.17
CA ASP A 934 24.54 -20.57 -7.08
C ASP A 934 23.91 -19.22 -7.49
N GLU A 935 24.66 -18.43 -8.28
CA GLU A 935 24.16 -17.17 -8.87
C GLU A 935 23.10 -17.44 -9.94
N LEU A 936 23.28 -18.47 -10.76
CA LEU A 936 22.33 -18.85 -11.81
C LEU A 936 20.99 -19.30 -11.22
N GLU A 937 20.99 -20.06 -10.13
CA GLU A 937 19.77 -20.43 -9.41
C GLU A 937 18.99 -19.18 -8.96
N SER A 938 19.71 -18.18 -8.43
CA SER A 938 19.12 -16.91 -7.98
C SER A 938 18.51 -16.13 -9.15
N ILE A 939 19.21 -16.05 -10.29
CA ILE A 939 18.73 -15.42 -11.53
C ILE A 939 17.41 -16.06 -11.99
N TYR A 940 17.33 -17.39 -12.05
CA TYR A 940 16.12 -18.08 -12.48
C TYR A 940 14.94 -17.87 -11.52
N ARG A 941 15.20 -17.83 -10.20
CA ARG A 941 14.17 -17.47 -9.21
C ARG A 941 13.66 -16.03 -9.41
N ASP A 942 14.55 -15.07 -9.70
CA ASP A 942 14.18 -13.68 -9.95
C ASP A 942 13.33 -13.54 -11.23
N ILE A 943 13.74 -14.20 -12.31
CA ILE A 943 12.96 -14.26 -13.55
C ILE A 943 11.57 -14.87 -13.27
N ALA A 944 11.51 -16.00 -12.57
CA ALA A 944 10.24 -16.65 -12.25
C ALA A 944 9.31 -15.73 -11.43
N ASN A 945 9.84 -15.09 -10.40
CA ASN A 945 9.10 -14.16 -9.56
C ASN A 945 8.61 -12.94 -10.33
N SER A 946 9.41 -12.40 -11.26
CA SER A 946 8.99 -11.29 -12.12
C SER A 946 7.78 -11.67 -12.97
N ILE A 947 7.77 -12.89 -13.54
CA ILE A 947 6.67 -13.41 -14.35
C ILE A 947 5.41 -13.65 -13.50
N ILE A 948 5.56 -14.08 -12.25
CA ILE A 948 4.45 -14.30 -11.31
C ILE A 948 3.86 -12.96 -10.84
N LYS A 949 4.70 -11.94 -10.57
CA LYS A 949 4.27 -10.61 -10.10
C LYS A 949 3.30 -9.93 -11.05
N TYR A 950 3.56 -9.98 -12.36
CA TYR A 950 2.64 -9.46 -13.39
C TYR A 950 1.24 -10.10 -13.37
N SER A 951 1.04 -11.19 -12.65
CA SER A 951 -0.23 -11.91 -12.56
C SER A 951 -1.03 -11.71 -11.26
N THR A 952 -0.53 -11.00 -10.24
CA THR A 952 -1.14 -11.09 -8.88
C THR A 952 -1.46 -9.80 -8.14
N GLU A 953 -1.09 -8.61 -8.61
CA GLU A 953 -1.23 -7.38 -7.79
C GLU A 953 -2.54 -6.59 -7.99
N ALA A 954 -3.28 -6.77 -9.09
CA ALA A 954 -4.61 -6.15 -9.26
C ALA A 954 -5.59 -7.09 -9.96
N MET A 955 -6.70 -7.43 -9.29
CA MET A 955 -7.79 -8.20 -9.89
C MET A 955 -8.69 -7.29 -10.73
N TYR A 956 -8.99 -7.70 -11.98
CA TYR A 956 -9.88 -6.97 -12.87
C TYR A 956 -10.94 -7.88 -13.49
N ILE A 957 -12.15 -7.80 -12.97
CA ILE A 957 -13.20 -8.76 -13.27
C ILE A 957 -13.82 -8.44 -14.63
N THR A 958 -13.68 -9.36 -15.59
CA THR A 958 -14.39 -9.27 -16.89
C THR A 958 -15.62 -10.17 -16.87
N GLY A 959 -16.77 -9.67 -16.41
CA GLY A 959 -18.06 -10.36 -16.44
C GLY A 959 -19.03 -9.97 -15.32
N ASP A 960 -20.29 -10.39 -15.42
CA ASP A 960 -21.22 -10.38 -14.27
C ASP A 960 -20.60 -11.24 -13.15
N ILE A 961 -20.20 -10.59 -12.07
CA ILE A 961 -19.63 -11.27 -10.91
C ILE A 961 -20.75 -12.11 -10.30
N SER A 962 -20.53 -13.42 -10.28
CA SER A 962 -21.38 -14.33 -9.51
C SER A 962 -21.11 -14.10 -8.03
N MET A 963 -22.18 -14.11 -7.23
CA MET A 963 -22.21 -13.71 -5.81
C MET A 963 -20.99 -14.19 -5.00
N ALA A 964 -20.13 -13.26 -4.60
CA ALA A 964 -19.17 -13.44 -3.51
C ALA A 964 -19.43 -12.37 -2.44
N LYS A 965 -19.54 -12.81 -1.18
CA LYS A 965 -19.84 -11.98 -0.03
C LYS A 965 -19.14 -12.48 1.21
N LEU A 966 -18.34 -11.64 1.85
CA LEU A 966 -17.85 -11.85 3.20
C LEU A 966 -18.75 -11.08 4.16
N TYR A 967 -19.33 -11.78 5.15
CA TYR A 967 -20.22 -11.16 6.12
C TYR A 967 -19.42 -10.55 7.29
N THR A 968 -19.91 -9.43 7.82
CA THR A 968 -19.27 -8.62 8.87
C THR A 968 -19.21 -9.31 10.24
N ASP A 969 -19.90 -10.43 10.42
CA ASP A 969 -19.84 -11.29 11.61
C ASP A 969 -18.67 -12.29 11.58
N SER A 970 -17.83 -12.24 10.54
CA SER A 970 -16.56 -12.96 10.49
C SER A 970 -15.52 -12.28 11.40
N PHE A 971 -14.85 -13.04 12.27
CA PHE A 971 -13.84 -12.51 13.18
C PHE A 971 -12.76 -13.54 13.54
N ILE A 972 -11.64 -13.02 14.05
CA ILE A 972 -10.62 -13.77 14.80
C ILE A 972 -10.76 -13.35 16.25
N GLU A 973 -11.02 -14.31 17.13
CA GLU A 973 -11.06 -14.13 18.58
C GLU A 973 -9.77 -14.69 19.17
N TYR A 974 -9.09 -13.88 19.99
CA TYR A 974 -7.88 -14.30 20.67
C TYR A 974 -7.99 -14.00 22.16
N ASN A 975 -7.57 -14.98 22.96
CA ASN A 975 -7.44 -14.89 24.40
C ASN A 975 -5.96 -14.84 24.75
N TYR A 976 -5.52 -13.84 25.51
CA TYR A 976 -4.10 -13.64 25.83
C TYR A 976 -3.89 -13.13 27.26
N THR A 977 -2.69 -13.39 27.80
CA THR A 977 -2.24 -12.79 29.06
C THR A 977 -1.53 -11.46 28.75
N PRO A 978 -2.02 -10.30 29.23
CA PRO A 978 -1.40 -9.00 28.98
C PRO A 978 0.01 -8.87 29.56
N ALA A 979 0.88 -8.10 28.89
CA ALA A 979 2.27 -7.89 29.32
C ALA A 979 2.46 -6.78 30.38
N ALA A 980 1.42 -6.01 30.72
CA ALA A 980 1.51 -4.87 31.64
C ALA A 980 0.36 -4.85 32.67
N ASP A 981 0.66 -4.43 33.90
CA ASP A 981 -0.33 -4.27 34.97
C ASP A 981 -1.32 -3.12 34.67
N LEU A 982 -2.61 -3.42 34.84
CA LEU A 982 -3.68 -2.42 34.79
C LEU A 982 -3.69 -1.68 36.14
N THR A 983 -3.14 -0.47 36.18
CA THR A 983 -3.14 0.38 37.39
C THR A 983 -4.33 1.34 37.38
N TYR A 984 -5.10 1.32 38.47
CA TYR A 984 -6.29 2.15 38.68
C TYR A 984 -5.90 3.64 38.88
N GLY A 985 -6.60 4.56 38.20
CA GLY A 985 -6.50 6.02 38.45
C GLY A 985 -5.83 6.89 37.37
N ASN A 986 -5.50 6.33 36.20
CA ASN A 986 -4.88 7.06 35.08
C ASN A 986 -5.88 7.36 33.94
N ILE A 987 -5.62 8.43 33.18
CA ILE A 987 -6.37 8.82 31.98
C ILE A 987 -5.64 8.27 30.74
N THR A 988 -6.32 7.45 29.93
CA THR A 988 -5.82 7.04 28.62
C THR A 988 -6.17 8.06 27.53
N LEU A 989 -5.19 8.38 26.66
CA LEU A 989 -5.33 9.26 25.49
C LEU A 989 -4.70 8.59 24.28
N THR A 990 -5.33 8.67 23.12
CA THR A 990 -4.75 8.24 21.84
C THR A 990 -4.37 9.48 21.02
N LEU A 991 -3.12 9.51 20.56
CA LEU A 991 -2.49 10.62 19.87
C LEU A 991 -1.93 10.14 18.51
N GLU A 992 -1.83 11.07 17.58
CA GLU A 992 -1.21 10.86 16.26
C GLU A 992 0.05 11.74 16.17
N SER A 993 1.16 11.19 15.65
CA SER A 993 2.35 11.97 15.33
C SER A 993 2.13 12.87 14.11
N SER A 994 3.07 13.78 13.86
CA SER A 994 3.20 14.36 12.51
C SER A 994 3.40 13.25 11.48
N THR A 995 2.93 13.47 10.25
CA THR A 995 3.23 12.57 9.13
C THR A 995 4.74 12.50 8.88
N PHE A 996 5.21 11.38 8.36
CA PHE A 996 6.62 11.10 8.18
C PHE A 996 7.25 12.09 7.20
N GLY A 997 6.51 12.49 6.16
CA GLY A 997 6.95 13.51 5.22
C GLY A 997 7.15 14.89 5.86
N ASN A 998 6.27 15.28 6.79
CA ASN A 998 6.43 16.53 7.54
C ASN A 998 7.60 16.47 8.53
N SER A 999 7.79 15.36 9.24
CA SER A 999 8.91 15.21 10.18
C SER A 999 10.27 15.09 9.49
N SER A 1000 10.34 14.47 8.31
CA SER A 1000 11.58 14.33 7.54
C SER A 1000 11.88 15.55 6.65
N GLY A 1001 10.87 16.39 6.38
CA GLY A 1001 10.96 17.48 5.40
C GLY A 1001 10.90 17.01 3.94
N ASN A 1002 10.56 15.75 3.68
CA ASN A 1002 10.43 15.20 2.33
C ASN A 1002 8.98 14.74 2.05
N SER A 1003 8.29 15.38 1.12
CA SER A 1003 6.91 15.05 0.74
C SER A 1003 6.78 13.94 -0.32
N SER A 1004 7.87 13.25 -0.68
CA SER A 1004 7.87 12.16 -1.66
C SER A 1004 7.97 10.79 -0.99
N VAL A 1005 7.52 9.75 -1.70
CA VAL A 1005 7.82 8.35 -1.36
C VAL A 1005 9.32 8.12 -1.47
N GLU A 1006 9.93 7.54 -0.44
CA GLU A 1006 11.37 7.27 -0.39
C GLU A 1006 11.68 5.99 0.39
N SER A 1007 12.80 5.34 0.09
CA SER A 1007 13.20 4.10 0.74
C SER A 1007 14.45 4.26 1.62
N PRO A 1008 14.38 3.99 2.93
CA PRO A 1008 13.16 3.88 3.76
C PRO A 1008 12.59 5.28 4.09
N LYS A 1009 11.29 5.35 4.40
CA LYS A 1009 10.65 6.58 4.85
C LYS A 1009 10.81 6.76 6.35
N ASN A 1010 11.30 7.93 6.78
CA ASN A 1010 11.60 8.20 8.19
C ASN A 1010 10.59 9.15 8.81
N GLY A 1011 10.25 8.90 10.08
CA GLY A 1011 9.42 9.76 10.90
C GLY A 1011 9.89 9.83 12.35
N SER A 1012 9.38 10.83 13.07
CA SER A 1012 9.69 11.06 14.49
C SER A 1012 8.45 11.41 15.29
N TYR A 1013 8.44 11.04 16.57
CA TYR A 1013 7.37 11.32 17.52
C TYR A 1013 7.94 11.52 18.93
N TYR A 1014 7.39 12.49 19.66
CA TYR A 1014 7.87 12.85 20.99
C TYR A 1014 6.90 12.33 22.06
N ILE A 1015 7.44 11.67 23.08
CA ILE A 1015 6.66 11.20 24.24
C ILE A 1015 7.05 12.07 25.43
N TYR A 1016 6.10 12.80 26.01
CA TYR A 1016 6.38 13.70 27.13
C TYR A 1016 6.76 12.93 28.40
N PRO A 1017 7.59 13.51 29.30
CA PRO A 1017 7.88 12.92 30.59
C PRO A 1017 6.61 12.67 31.41
N GLY A 1018 6.55 11.55 32.15
CA GLY A 1018 5.40 11.20 33.00
C GLY A 1018 4.20 10.58 32.28
N MET A 1019 4.32 10.33 30.97
CA MET A 1019 3.38 9.51 30.21
C MET A 1019 3.84 8.05 30.17
N ASP A 1020 2.94 7.12 30.49
CA ASP A 1020 3.17 5.69 30.29
C ASP A 1020 2.55 5.26 28.95
N VAL A 1021 3.36 4.84 27.98
CA VAL A 1021 2.86 4.36 26.68
C VAL A 1021 2.18 2.99 26.87
N ILE A 1022 0.97 2.84 26.34
CA ILE A 1022 0.16 1.62 26.43
C ILE A 1022 0.24 0.81 25.14
N ASP A 1023 0.11 1.49 24.01
CA ASP A 1023 0.05 0.92 22.67
C ASP A 1023 0.65 1.94 21.70
N ALA A 1024 1.33 1.45 20.67
CA ALA A 1024 1.86 2.27 19.61
C ALA A 1024 1.91 1.46 18.32
N LYS A 1025 1.53 2.07 17.21
CA LYS A 1025 1.56 1.46 15.89
C LYS A 1025 1.98 2.49 14.83
N ALA A 1026 2.80 2.07 13.88
CA ALA A 1026 3.07 2.83 12.67
C ALA A 1026 2.05 2.45 11.59
N THR A 1027 1.61 3.44 10.82
CA THR A 1027 0.76 3.25 9.64
C THR A 1027 1.64 3.11 8.39
N SER A 1028 1.12 2.41 7.37
CA SER A 1028 1.82 2.09 6.12
C SER A 1028 0.87 2.11 4.94
N TYR A 1029 0.90 3.18 4.14
CA TYR A 1029 0.16 3.23 2.87
C TYR A 1029 0.95 2.52 1.78
N SER A 1030 0.70 1.22 1.64
CA SER A 1030 1.45 0.32 0.75
C SER A 1030 0.85 0.20 -0.67
N SER A 1031 -0.44 0.46 -0.84
CA SER A 1031 -1.15 0.40 -2.13
C SER A 1031 -0.92 -0.91 -2.88
N ASP A 1032 -0.08 -0.88 -3.91
CA ASP A 1032 0.19 -1.99 -4.83
C ASP A 1032 1.40 -2.83 -4.37
N TYR A 1033 1.96 -2.51 -3.19
CA TYR A 1033 3.14 -3.14 -2.61
C TYR A 1033 2.82 -3.72 -1.23
N TRP A 1034 3.83 -4.30 -0.57
CA TRP A 1034 3.69 -4.82 0.80
C TRP A 1034 4.57 -4.04 1.75
N THR A 1035 4.01 -3.72 2.90
CA THR A 1035 4.77 -3.25 4.06
C THR A 1035 5.78 -4.32 4.45
N THR A 1036 7.06 -4.09 4.11
CA THR A 1036 8.11 -5.10 4.27
C THR A 1036 8.82 -4.97 5.60
N MET A 1037 8.99 -3.75 6.12
CA MET A 1037 9.85 -3.52 7.28
C MET A 1037 9.41 -2.32 8.10
N LEU A 1038 9.44 -2.47 9.42
CA LEU A 1038 9.40 -1.36 10.39
C LEU A 1038 10.61 -1.47 11.32
N GLN A 1039 11.29 -0.34 11.52
CA GLN A 1039 12.37 -0.21 12.50
C GLN A 1039 12.15 1.01 13.37
N VAL A 1040 12.60 0.93 14.62
CA VAL A 1040 12.47 2.02 15.59
C VAL A 1040 13.80 2.27 16.31
N LYS A 1041 13.96 3.49 16.82
CA LYS A 1041 15.06 3.90 17.71
C LYS A 1041 14.61 5.05 18.60
N SER A 1042 15.43 5.41 19.58
CA SER A 1042 15.20 6.58 20.45
C SER A 1042 16.47 7.41 20.60
N ASP A 1043 16.37 8.64 21.12
CA ASP A 1043 17.57 9.48 21.33
C ASP A 1043 18.60 8.80 22.27
N SER A 1044 18.15 8.07 23.29
CA SER A 1044 19.03 7.33 24.21
C SER A 1044 19.55 6.00 23.67
N ASP A 1045 18.91 5.45 22.63
CA ASP A 1045 19.31 4.19 21.98
C ASP A 1045 19.28 4.40 20.46
N PRO A 1046 20.38 4.93 19.88
CA PRO A 1046 20.39 5.40 18.50
C PRO A 1046 20.45 4.27 17.47
N GLY A 1047 20.61 3.00 17.89
CA GLY A 1047 20.62 1.84 17.01
C GLY A 1047 19.23 1.50 16.49
N TRP A 1048 19.09 1.32 15.17
CA TRP A 1048 17.82 0.88 14.58
C TRP A 1048 17.53 -0.57 14.97
N SER A 1049 16.43 -0.77 15.69
CA SER A 1049 15.91 -2.09 16.04
C SER A 1049 14.78 -2.48 15.08
N THR A 1050 14.90 -3.62 14.41
CA THR A 1050 13.84 -4.15 13.55
C THR A 1050 12.74 -4.75 14.40
N VAL A 1051 11.53 -4.21 14.27
CA VAL A 1051 10.34 -4.67 15.03
C VAL A 1051 9.40 -5.48 14.16
N PHE A 1052 9.49 -5.31 12.85
CA PHE A 1052 8.74 -6.11 11.88
C PHE A 1052 9.55 -6.27 10.59
N ASN A 1053 9.55 -7.49 10.05
CA ASN A 1053 10.10 -7.81 8.75
C ASN A 1053 9.23 -8.89 8.10
N LEU A 1054 8.59 -8.57 6.98
CA LEU A 1054 7.69 -9.49 6.28
C LEU A 1054 8.44 -10.73 5.76
N SER A 1055 9.73 -10.60 5.39
CA SER A 1055 10.51 -11.72 4.86
C SER A 1055 10.77 -12.85 5.86
N THR A 1056 10.56 -12.61 7.17
CA THR A 1056 10.67 -13.67 8.18
C THR A 1056 9.52 -14.66 8.12
N PHE A 1057 8.40 -14.30 7.48
CA PHE A 1057 7.26 -15.20 7.27
C PHE A 1057 7.37 -15.96 5.95
N GLY A 1058 7.85 -15.30 4.88
CA GLY A 1058 8.08 -15.91 3.58
C GLY A 1058 8.64 -14.90 2.57
N THR A 1059 9.17 -15.39 1.45
CA THR A 1059 9.77 -14.55 0.40
C THR A 1059 8.78 -14.14 -0.69
N GLY A 1060 7.70 -14.92 -0.89
CA GLY A 1060 6.62 -14.58 -1.81
C GLY A 1060 5.57 -13.69 -1.17
N TYR A 1061 5.74 -12.36 -1.23
CA TYR A 1061 4.83 -11.43 -0.53
C TYR A 1061 3.38 -11.52 -0.98
N SER A 1062 3.12 -11.87 -2.25
CA SER A 1062 1.77 -12.05 -2.80
C SER A 1062 0.94 -13.16 -2.12
N THR A 1063 1.59 -14.12 -1.45
CA THR A 1063 0.91 -15.17 -0.68
C THR A 1063 0.73 -14.83 0.79
N LEU A 1064 1.41 -13.77 1.25
CA LEU A 1064 1.35 -13.25 2.62
C LEU A 1064 0.30 -12.13 2.74
N GLY A 1065 0.06 -11.67 3.95
CA GLY A 1065 -0.72 -10.46 4.21
C GLY A 1065 0.10 -9.18 4.11
N ASP A 1066 -0.60 -8.05 4.09
CA ASP A 1066 0.00 -6.73 4.07
C ASP A 1066 -0.50 -5.88 5.26
N PRO A 1067 0.35 -5.62 6.26
CA PRO A 1067 -0.05 -4.85 7.43
C PRO A 1067 -0.09 -3.34 7.14
N TYR A 1068 -1.28 -2.74 7.16
CA TYR A 1068 -1.41 -1.28 7.21
C TYR A 1068 -0.94 -0.73 8.56
N THR A 1069 -1.33 -1.34 9.67
CA THR A 1069 -0.83 -0.97 11.01
C THR A 1069 0.19 -2.00 11.49
N VAL A 1070 1.41 -1.55 11.76
CA VAL A 1070 2.47 -2.37 12.33
C VAL A 1070 2.75 -1.92 13.77
N ASN A 1071 2.54 -2.80 14.74
CA ASN A 1071 2.74 -2.52 16.16
C ASN A 1071 4.21 -2.27 16.53
N ILE A 1072 4.44 -1.27 17.37
CA ILE A 1072 5.72 -0.93 17.97
C ILE A 1072 5.73 -1.45 19.42
N PRO A 1073 6.68 -2.31 19.81
CA PRO A 1073 6.81 -2.77 21.18
C PRO A 1073 7.03 -1.60 22.15
N VAL A 1074 6.12 -1.45 23.13
CA VAL A 1074 6.17 -0.40 24.16
C VAL A 1074 7.54 -0.27 24.86
N PRO A 1075 8.27 -1.36 25.22
CA PRO A 1075 9.56 -1.24 25.89
C PRO A 1075 10.66 -0.50 25.07
N LEU A 1076 10.50 -0.44 23.75
CA LEU A 1076 11.42 0.26 22.85
C LEU A 1076 11.12 1.77 22.76
N ILE A 1077 9.98 2.21 23.28
CA ILE A 1077 9.58 3.62 23.30
C ILE A 1077 9.99 4.24 24.63
N LYS A 1078 10.67 5.39 24.57
CA LYS A 1078 11.22 6.05 25.75
C LYS A 1078 10.52 7.39 25.99
N PRO A 1079 9.86 7.58 27.16
CA PRO A 1079 9.33 8.88 27.57
C PRO A 1079 10.42 9.93 27.82
N GLY A 1080 10.06 11.20 27.63
CA GLY A 1080 10.91 12.37 27.84
C GLY A 1080 11.87 12.71 26.70
N GLN A 1081 11.83 11.98 25.58
CA GLN A 1081 12.73 12.17 24.44
C GLN A 1081 12.05 11.88 23.10
N THR A 1082 12.76 12.16 22.00
CA THR A 1082 12.28 11.86 20.64
C THR A 1082 12.51 10.39 20.33
N ASN A 1083 11.49 9.78 19.76
CA ASN A 1083 11.52 8.43 19.22
C ASN A 1083 11.37 8.51 17.70
N TYR A 1084 11.97 7.58 16.99
CA TYR A 1084 11.96 7.55 15.53
C TYR A 1084 11.44 6.21 15.04
N ALA A 1085 10.71 6.27 13.93
CA ALA A 1085 10.28 5.10 13.18
C ALA A 1085 10.72 5.27 11.74
N ARG A 1086 11.09 4.17 11.09
CA ARG A 1086 11.24 4.16 9.64
C ARG A 1086 10.58 2.93 9.06
N ILE A 1087 9.89 3.13 7.95
CA ILE A 1087 9.07 2.12 7.31
C ILE A 1087 9.47 1.98 5.85
N ASN A 1088 9.30 0.78 5.33
CA ASN A 1088 9.57 0.50 3.93
C ASN A 1088 8.50 -0.44 3.40
N THR A 1089 8.12 -0.22 2.15
CA THR A 1089 7.32 -1.14 1.35
C THR A 1089 8.21 -1.74 0.26
N ALA A 1090 7.82 -2.89 -0.27
CA ALA A 1090 8.54 -3.57 -1.31
C ALA A 1090 7.60 -4.48 -2.12
N SER A 1091 7.99 -4.77 -3.35
CA SER A 1091 7.28 -5.75 -4.18
C SER A 1091 7.73 -7.19 -3.90
N ASN A 1092 8.95 -7.36 -3.38
CA ASN A 1092 9.54 -8.64 -2.99
C ASN A 1092 10.70 -8.37 -2.02
N THR A 1093 11.49 -9.39 -1.68
CA THR A 1093 12.60 -9.26 -0.72
C THR A 1093 13.79 -8.41 -1.20
N THR A 1094 13.89 -8.10 -2.50
CA THR A 1094 15.03 -7.41 -3.12
C THR A 1094 14.67 -6.06 -3.77
N GLU A 1095 13.39 -5.77 -3.98
CA GLU A 1095 12.90 -4.54 -4.61
C GLU A 1095 12.13 -3.63 -3.63
N PRO A 1096 12.82 -2.82 -2.82
CA PRO A 1096 12.16 -1.81 -1.99
C PRO A 1096 11.53 -0.71 -2.86
N LYS A 1097 10.34 -0.23 -2.46
CA LYS A 1097 9.59 0.83 -3.13
C LYS A 1097 9.45 2.11 -2.29
N GLY A 1098 9.87 2.05 -1.02
CA GLY A 1098 9.83 3.20 -0.11
C GLY A 1098 8.64 3.18 0.84
N GLY A 1099 8.49 4.21 1.67
CA GLY A 1099 7.31 4.41 2.50
C GLY A 1099 6.59 5.72 2.15
N SER A 1100 5.34 5.83 2.54
CA SER A 1100 4.50 6.97 2.21
C SER A 1100 4.86 8.20 3.05
N PRO A 1101 4.89 9.41 2.48
CA PRO A 1101 4.99 10.63 3.28
C PRO A 1101 3.82 10.84 4.24
N ASP A 1102 2.69 10.16 4.04
CA ASP A 1102 1.51 10.27 4.89
C ASP A 1102 1.50 9.27 6.06
N ASP A 1103 2.45 8.34 6.09
CA ASP A 1103 2.66 7.42 7.21
C ASP A 1103 2.87 8.21 8.52
N LYS A 1104 2.36 7.67 9.62
CA LYS A 1104 2.42 8.28 10.96
C LYS A 1104 2.40 7.23 12.06
N VAL A 1105 2.79 7.61 13.28
CA VAL A 1105 2.65 6.79 14.47
C VAL A 1105 1.39 7.19 15.23
N ILE A 1106 0.53 6.21 15.51
CA ILE A 1106 -0.64 6.36 16.37
C ILE A 1106 -0.33 5.64 17.68
N TYR A 1107 -0.40 6.35 18.80
CA TYR A 1107 0.00 5.81 20.09
C TYR A 1107 -0.94 6.23 21.21
N SER A 1108 -1.14 5.35 22.18
CA SER A 1108 -1.95 5.58 23.36
C SER A 1108 -1.09 5.70 24.60
N VAL A 1109 -1.34 6.71 25.43
CA VAL A 1109 -0.60 7.00 26.65
C VAL A 1109 -1.52 7.11 27.85
N ARG A 1110 -1.02 6.70 29.03
CA ARG A 1110 -1.60 6.99 30.33
C ARG A 1110 -0.99 8.24 30.90
N VAL A 1111 -1.85 9.07 31.44
CA VAL A 1111 -1.52 10.29 32.15
C VAL A 1111 -2.09 10.19 33.55
N ARG A 1112 -1.32 10.61 34.55
CA ARG A 1112 -1.84 10.74 35.92
C ARG A 1112 -2.89 11.84 35.97
N GLY A 1113 -4.15 11.45 36.14
CA GLY A 1113 -5.30 12.36 36.25
C GLY A 1113 -5.50 12.93 37.66
N SER A 1114 -4.49 12.85 38.54
CA SER A 1114 -4.59 13.39 39.89
C SER A 1114 -3.25 13.90 40.39
N VAL A 1115 -3.32 14.90 41.26
CA VAL A 1115 -2.20 15.34 42.10
C VAL A 1115 -2.41 14.82 43.51
N GLU A 1116 -1.33 14.61 44.25
CA GLU A 1116 -1.39 14.21 45.65
C GLU A 1116 -1.65 15.42 46.57
N TYR A 1117 -1.87 15.15 47.86
CA TYR A 1117 -1.84 16.18 48.89
C TYR A 1117 -0.42 16.76 48.94
N ASN A 1118 -0.31 18.07 48.82
CA ASN A 1118 0.98 18.76 48.90
C ASN A 1118 0.74 20.19 49.41
N GLY A 1119 1.62 20.67 50.29
CA GLY A 1119 1.51 21.96 50.98
C GLY A 1119 0.29 22.07 51.91
N THR A 1120 0.46 22.69 53.09
CA THR A 1120 -0.64 23.06 53.97
C THR A 1120 -1.03 24.51 53.71
N PHE A 1121 -2.33 24.81 53.60
CA PHE A 1121 -2.86 26.15 53.31
C PHE A 1121 -3.74 26.67 54.44
N SER A 1122 -3.86 28.00 54.55
CA SER A 1122 -4.62 28.67 55.62
C SER A 1122 -6.15 28.57 55.48
N ASN A 1123 -6.67 28.29 54.28
CA ASN A 1123 -8.09 28.06 54.03
C ASN A 1123 -8.31 27.00 52.94
N LEU A 1124 -9.52 26.42 52.92
CA LEU A 1124 -9.89 25.33 52.01
C LEU A 1124 -9.83 25.74 50.53
N THR A 1125 -10.31 26.94 50.20
CA THR A 1125 -10.33 27.43 48.81
C THR A 1125 -8.91 27.54 48.24
N ALA A 1126 -7.96 28.09 49.00
CA ALA A 1126 -6.56 28.16 48.59
C ALA A 1126 -5.92 26.78 48.39
N ALA A 1127 -6.25 25.81 49.25
CA ALA A 1127 -5.80 24.43 49.06
C ALA A 1127 -6.37 23.80 47.78
N GLN A 1128 -7.66 24.01 47.52
CA GLN A 1128 -8.35 23.49 46.34
C GLN A 1128 -7.83 24.15 45.05
N ASP A 1129 -7.61 25.47 45.06
CA ASP A 1129 -7.09 26.22 43.92
C ASP A 1129 -5.65 25.84 43.60
N ASP A 1130 -4.82 25.64 44.63
CA ASP A 1130 -3.46 25.13 44.42
C ASP A 1130 -3.47 23.70 43.86
N ALA A 1131 -4.30 22.81 44.41
CA ALA A 1131 -4.43 21.46 43.91
C ALA A 1131 -4.92 21.43 42.45
N LYS A 1132 -5.91 22.26 42.09
CA LYS A 1132 -6.38 22.43 40.70
C LYS A 1132 -5.32 23.03 39.79
N ARG A 1133 -4.57 24.02 40.27
CA ARG A 1133 -3.45 24.63 39.53
C ARG A 1133 -2.35 23.62 39.25
N ARG A 1134 -1.94 22.82 40.24
CA ARG A 1134 -0.94 21.76 40.03
C ARG A 1134 -1.44 20.69 39.06
N LEU A 1135 -2.73 20.33 39.13
CA LEU A 1135 -3.34 19.41 38.18
C LEU A 1135 -3.36 20.03 36.77
N ASN A 1136 -3.67 21.32 36.65
CA ASN A 1136 -3.59 22.06 35.39
C ASN A 1136 -2.15 22.14 34.86
N ASP A 1137 -1.15 22.40 35.69
CA ASP A 1137 0.27 22.41 35.28
C ASP A 1137 0.69 21.01 34.78
N THR A 1138 0.26 19.96 35.49
CA THR A 1138 0.50 18.55 35.10
C THR A 1138 -0.13 18.24 33.74
N LEU A 1139 -1.40 18.59 33.53
CA LEU A 1139 -2.14 18.32 32.29
C LEU A 1139 -1.73 19.27 31.14
N GLY A 1140 -1.38 20.52 31.44
CA GLY A 1140 -0.95 21.52 30.48
C GLY A 1140 0.43 21.22 29.90
N SER A 1141 1.34 20.67 30.71
CA SER A 1141 2.68 20.25 30.26
C SER A 1141 2.68 19.14 29.19
N ILE A 1142 1.53 18.50 29.00
CA ILE A 1142 1.31 17.39 28.07
C ILE A 1142 0.23 17.71 27.02
N GLY A 1143 -0.13 18.99 26.86
CA GLY A 1143 -1.02 19.47 25.81
C GLY A 1143 -2.53 19.27 26.07
N ILE A 1144 -2.94 18.99 27.30
CA ILE A 1144 -4.36 18.85 27.68
C ILE A 1144 -4.83 20.15 28.33
N THR A 1145 -5.84 20.79 27.74
CA THR A 1145 -6.46 22.01 28.29
C THR A 1145 -7.53 21.65 29.33
N MET A 1146 -7.57 22.35 30.46
CA MET A 1146 -8.56 22.09 31.53
C MET A 1146 -10.03 22.21 31.10
N ASP A 1147 -10.32 22.94 30.02
CA ASP A 1147 -11.68 23.00 29.43
C ASP A 1147 -12.17 21.63 28.90
N SER A 1148 -11.27 20.64 28.77
CA SER A 1148 -11.57 19.29 28.30
C SER A 1148 -11.76 18.25 29.43
N VAL A 1149 -11.60 18.65 30.70
CA VAL A 1149 -11.65 17.74 31.86
C VAL A 1149 -12.46 18.34 33.01
N ASN A 1150 -13.31 17.54 33.65
CA ASN A 1150 -13.98 17.91 34.90
C ASN A 1150 -13.11 17.48 36.08
N THR A 1151 -12.88 18.39 37.03
CA THR A 1151 -12.03 18.10 38.18
C THR A 1151 -12.83 18.12 39.47
N GLY A 1152 -12.61 17.12 40.33
CA GLY A 1152 -13.01 17.13 41.72
C GLY A 1152 -11.82 17.37 42.65
N THR A 1153 -12.15 17.68 43.90
CA THR A 1153 -11.17 17.85 44.97
C THR A 1153 -11.59 17.00 46.15
N MET A 1154 -10.62 16.32 46.76
CA MET A 1154 -10.75 15.74 48.10
C MET A 1154 -9.93 16.60 49.03
N ASP A 1155 -10.54 17.02 50.13
CA ASP A 1155 -9.91 17.88 51.11
C ASP A 1155 -9.89 17.24 52.49
N VAL A 1156 -8.83 17.55 53.22
CA VAL A 1156 -8.67 17.18 54.62
C VAL A 1156 -8.38 18.46 55.39
N GLY A 1157 -9.34 18.86 56.22
CA GLY A 1157 -9.18 19.98 57.14
C GLY A 1157 -8.56 19.55 58.47
N LYS A 1158 -8.08 20.53 59.24
CA LYS A 1158 -7.47 20.34 60.56
C LYS A 1158 -6.15 19.53 60.56
N ILE A 1159 -5.40 19.53 59.45
CA ILE A 1159 -4.07 18.90 59.43
C ILE A 1159 -3.10 19.78 60.24
N PRO A 1160 -2.41 19.24 61.27
CA PRO A 1160 -1.43 20.01 62.04
C PRO A 1160 -0.29 20.48 61.14
N TRP A 1161 0.11 21.74 61.28
CA TRP A 1161 1.34 22.22 60.63
C TRP A 1161 2.56 21.54 61.27
N MET A 1162 3.46 20.97 60.46
CA MET A 1162 4.77 20.50 60.94
C MET A 1162 5.80 21.64 60.85
N TRP A 1163 5.65 22.66 61.70
CA TRP A 1163 6.71 23.66 61.88
C TRP A 1163 7.92 23.01 62.58
N GLY A 1164 9.14 23.41 62.20
CA GLY A 1164 10.39 22.92 62.83
C GLY A 1164 10.41 23.14 64.35
N PRO A 1165 11.32 22.48 65.11
CA PRO A 1165 11.28 22.53 66.56
C PRO A 1165 11.53 23.96 67.07
N ALA A 1166 10.56 24.52 67.80
CA ALA A 1166 10.77 25.68 68.63
C ALA A 1166 11.35 25.23 69.99
N ILE A 1167 12.29 25.98 70.52
CA ILE A 1167 12.96 25.66 71.79
C ILE A 1167 12.39 26.56 72.87
N ILE A 1168 11.63 25.99 73.80
CA ILE A 1168 11.19 26.70 75.00
C ILE A 1168 12.31 26.60 76.04
N THR A 1169 12.87 27.73 76.43
CA THR A 1169 13.98 27.83 77.39
C THR A 1169 13.52 28.55 78.65
N LEU A 1170 13.67 27.90 79.81
CA LEU A 1170 13.55 28.54 81.11
C LEU A 1170 14.95 28.95 81.58
N GLU A 1171 15.18 30.25 81.71
CA GLU A 1171 16.37 30.83 82.33
C GLU A 1171 16.08 31.16 83.79
N VAL A 1172 16.97 30.78 84.70
CA VAL A 1172 16.86 31.05 86.15
C VAL A 1172 18.16 31.66 86.67
N TRP A 1173 18.07 32.71 87.47
CA TRP A 1173 19.22 33.41 88.07
C TRP A 1173 18.93 33.98 89.45
N LYS A 1174 19.97 34.26 90.22
CA LYS A 1174 19.92 35.06 91.45
C LYS A 1174 20.61 36.40 91.23
N SER A 1175 20.01 37.48 91.74
CA SER A 1175 20.59 38.83 91.74
C SER A 1175 21.67 38.98 92.80
#